data_AF-A0A9E3KH89-F1
#
_entry.id   AF-A0A9E3KH89-F1
#
_cell.length_a   1.000
_cell.length_b   1.000
_cell.length_c   1.000
_cell.angle_alpha   90.00
_cell.angle_beta   90.00
_cell.angle_gamma   90.00
#
_symmetry.space_group_name_H-M   'P 1'
#
loop_
_entity.id
_entity.type
_entity.pdbx_description
1 polymer ?
#
loop_
_entity_poly.entity_id
_entity_poly.type
_entity_poly.pdbx_seq_one_letter_code
_entity_poly.pdbx_strand_id
1 'polypeptide(L)'
;MRDYLDDLERQNKEIAQRSAEPQPANTEIRDEDKSRLYWLRKNIWKSIKNFAGKNKVLATILFLVGLYVLFVSRAAYQPLILLVRRYLLLVLLFIGVSWWVSKKFGKSRLRGKLGIGLLYLGFCAFLWFFGKGIYEYVRLYTHFQKLDKVELTELPQTQFERIQPLNSMRTLVKQELLTDTESATDPRFNRRSDGTYDFSMAVGPSPRYKVQQASKNMYKVISVSATDPAPDFSAKNQYDAEFNIGEFLLFGKRTSIAVGKRLGPIQYFNYQPSEVFFIEKGDGDWAQVVSLIQWKGWFIPRPVFGGVMVIDEYEKEGFDGTLERIFLGKGTFYSPEEIQDIPYLKGQNLVPEMVTTFTANSFRFQEGFLAPLPGYHEGDVRIPALKADQNKMPFVAFFDFDKDPYDDKLYHYYGLEPFDKDKQALNTSLFLAGDGTGKVLYIDHAERKDAYIGSSTVSSKIIESRKNYDWEKNYPVEFRPYMREVDGEKRFFWLSTVVTKVDDSGQGFIGGSIPEVTLTDARISQVVWLDKGNLPKPEAWDRQLKDELGGYWSPGQIQNNEQEEGIEERLTNTSETEERSSTQTTTLPDGFAETFVYPILSQDFEAVKSMVTPTFNPLIFQFVESNEADPTKKIHRLLSPTNIAEREFSYNWVDENKLDVIFDTSAENTDVESVVVLRYQKEEDTFKLYDIQAAG
;
A
#
# COMPACT_ATOMS: atom_id res chain seq x y z
N MET A 1 67.44 21.56 68.20
CA MET A 1 67.48 21.75 66.73
C MET A 1 68.15 20.56 66.04
N ARG A 2 69.30 20.07 66.52
CA ARG A 2 69.94 18.83 66.03
C ARG A 2 69.07 17.58 66.24
N ASP A 3 68.53 17.41 67.45
CA ASP A 3 67.62 16.28 67.77
C ASP A 3 66.32 16.29 66.95
N TYR A 4 65.85 17.47 66.53
CA TYR A 4 64.65 17.61 65.70
C TYR A 4 64.92 17.24 64.23
N LEU A 5 66.14 17.49 63.75
CA LEU A 5 66.57 17.11 62.40
C LEU A 5 66.82 15.60 62.31
N ASP A 6 67.38 14.99 63.36
CA ASP A 6 67.59 13.54 63.42
C ASP A 6 66.26 12.76 63.51
N ASP A 7 65.24 13.33 64.17
CA ASP A 7 63.90 12.72 64.25
C ASP A 7 63.15 12.81 62.90
N LEU A 8 63.32 13.92 62.17
CA LEU A 8 62.80 14.08 60.81
C LEU A 8 63.49 13.14 59.80
N GLU A 9 64.79 12.91 59.92
CA GLU A 9 65.50 11.92 59.10
C GLU A 9 65.06 10.48 59.40
N ARG A 10 64.78 10.15 60.67
CA ARG A 10 64.22 8.85 61.05
C ARG A 10 62.81 8.66 60.49
N GLN A 11 61.93 9.66 60.63
CA GLN A 11 60.59 9.58 60.06
C GLN A 11 60.61 9.46 58.53
N ASN A 12 61.49 10.19 57.84
CA ASN A 12 61.61 10.08 56.39
C ASN A 12 62.18 8.72 55.94
N LYS A 13 63.10 8.11 56.70
CA LYS A 13 63.57 6.74 56.44
C LYS A 13 62.50 5.68 56.69
N GLU A 14 61.66 5.84 57.71
CA GLU A 14 60.53 4.93 57.98
C GLU A 14 59.43 5.05 56.92
N ILE A 15 59.14 6.25 56.41
CA ILE A 15 58.19 6.47 55.31
C ILE A 15 58.74 5.88 54.00
N ALA A 16 60.04 6.01 53.74
CA ALA A 16 60.69 5.41 52.58
C ALA A 16 60.69 3.86 52.65
N GLN A 17 60.85 3.27 53.84
CA GLN A 17 60.76 1.82 54.03
C GLN A 17 59.32 1.29 53.92
N ARG A 18 58.32 1.99 54.46
CA ARG A 18 56.89 1.61 54.30
C ARG A 18 56.39 1.72 52.87
N SER A 19 57.01 2.56 52.04
CA SER A 19 56.68 2.72 50.62
C SER A 19 57.30 1.62 49.74
N ALA A 20 58.23 0.82 50.28
CA ALA A 20 58.98 -0.20 49.56
C ALA A 20 58.53 -1.65 49.88
N GLU A 21 57.54 -1.85 50.74
CA GLU A 21 56.91 -3.16 50.91
C GLU A 21 55.89 -3.42 49.80
N PRO A 22 56.05 -4.50 48.99
CA PRO A 22 55.02 -4.88 48.04
C PRO A 22 53.79 -5.33 48.83
N GLN A 23 52.68 -4.61 48.69
CA GLN A 23 51.40 -5.11 49.18
C GLN A 23 51.15 -6.50 48.58
N PRO A 24 50.67 -7.47 49.38
CA PRO A 24 50.31 -8.78 48.84
C PRO A 24 49.27 -8.55 47.76
N ALA A 25 49.58 -9.02 46.55
CA ALA A 25 48.66 -9.02 45.44
C ALA A 25 47.44 -9.86 45.82
N ASN A 26 46.41 -9.19 46.37
CA ASN A 26 45.05 -9.69 46.35
C ASN A 26 44.69 -9.86 44.89
N THR A 27 44.84 -11.10 44.42
CA THR A 27 44.33 -11.58 43.14
C THR A 27 42.82 -11.74 43.26
N GLU A 28 42.12 -10.67 43.64
CA GLU A 28 40.79 -10.45 43.10
C GLU A 28 41.01 -10.02 41.65
N ILE A 29 40.93 -11.01 40.75
CA ILE A 29 40.71 -10.76 39.34
C ILE A 29 39.45 -9.91 39.27
N ARG A 30 39.64 -8.59 39.16
CA ARG A 30 38.60 -7.61 38.93
C ARG A 30 37.77 -8.10 37.74
N ASP A 31 36.55 -8.53 38.04
CA ASP A 31 35.52 -8.98 37.11
C ASP A 31 34.97 -7.78 36.30
N GLU A 32 35.85 -6.84 35.92
CA GLU A 32 35.56 -5.48 35.44
C GLU A 32 35.27 -5.39 33.94
N ASP A 33 35.51 -6.46 33.17
CA ASP A 33 35.19 -6.48 31.74
C ASP A 33 33.74 -6.93 31.44
N LYS A 34 32.90 -7.12 32.47
CA LYS A 34 31.54 -7.64 32.30
C LYS A 34 30.53 -6.49 32.38
N SER A 35 29.90 -6.20 31.24
CA SER A 35 28.92 -5.11 31.12
C SER A 35 27.79 -5.20 32.15
N ARG A 36 27.18 -4.07 32.52
CA ARG A 36 26.02 -4.03 33.45
C ARG A 36 24.87 -4.96 33.02
N LEU A 37 24.67 -5.14 31.71
CA LEU A 37 23.72 -6.10 31.14
C LEU A 37 24.08 -7.56 31.42
N TYR A 38 25.38 -7.90 31.42
CA TYR A 38 25.83 -9.22 31.83
C TYR A 38 25.49 -9.49 33.29
N TRP A 39 25.73 -8.53 34.19
CA TRP A 39 25.40 -8.68 35.61
C TRP A 39 23.90 -8.72 35.87
N LEU A 40 23.11 -7.92 35.15
CA LEU A 40 21.64 -8.01 35.19
C LEU A 40 21.15 -9.39 34.76
N ARG A 41 21.61 -9.88 33.60
CA ARG A 41 21.27 -11.23 33.09
C ARG A 41 21.70 -12.32 34.06
N LYS A 42 22.93 -12.24 34.59
CA LYS A 42 23.48 -13.20 35.54
C LYS A 42 22.70 -13.20 36.85
N ASN A 43 22.32 -12.05 37.37
CA ASN A 43 21.54 -11.92 38.61
C ASN A 43 20.11 -12.43 38.43
N ILE A 44 19.46 -12.13 37.31
CA ILE A 44 18.15 -12.69 36.97
C ILE A 44 18.23 -14.22 36.89
N TRP A 45 19.19 -14.76 36.13
CA TRP A 45 19.37 -16.21 36.02
C TRP A 45 19.75 -16.88 37.35
N LYS A 46 20.56 -16.23 38.18
CA LYS A 46 20.93 -16.72 39.51
C LYS A 46 19.72 -16.73 40.45
N SER A 47 18.89 -15.69 40.43
CA SER A 47 17.63 -15.65 41.17
C SER A 47 16.64 -16.72 40.70
N ILE A 48 16.47 -16.90 39.39
CA ILE A 48 15.60 -17.95 38.82
C ILE A 48 16.12 -19.34 39.23
N LYS A 49 17.43 -19.60 39.10
CA LYS A 49 18.03 -20.89 39.52
C LYS A 49 17.88 -21.13 41.02
N ASN A 50 18.09 -20.11 41.85
CA ASN A 50 17.96 -20.22 43.31
C ASN A 50 16.50 -20.47 43.72
N PHE A 51 15.54 -19.80 43.07
CA PHE A 51 14.11 -20.02 43.28
C PHE A 51 13.70 -21.43 42.84
N ALA A 52 14.13 -21.88 41.66
CA ALA A 52 13.85 -23.21 41.13
C ALA A 52 14.48 -24.33 41.96
N GLY A 53 15.68 -24.11 42.52
CA GLY A 53 16.35 -25.05 43.40
C GLY A 53 15.67 -25.19 44.77
N LYS A 54 15.11 -24.10 45.31
CA LYS A 54 14.41 -24.09 46.60
C LYS A 54 12.98 -24.66 46.49
N ASN A 55 12.27 -24.34 45.42
CA ASN A 55 10.85 -24.70 45.25
C ASN A 55 10.64 -25.49 43.95
N LYS A 56 11.17 -26.72 43.88
CA LYS A 56 11.16 -27.55 42.66
C LYS A 56 9.77 -27.76 42.07
N VAL A 57 8.75 -28.02 42.91
CA VAL A 57 7.37 -28.24 42.47
C VAL A 57 6.78 -26.95 41.88
N LEU A 58 6.83 -25.84 42.62
CA LEU A 58 6.30 -24.55 42.17
C LEU A 58 6.99 -24.04 40.90
N ALA A 59 8.31 -24.21 40.80
CA ALA A 59 9.06 -23.84 39.60
C ALA A 59 8.68 -24.69 38.38
N THR A 60 8.41 -25.99 38.59
CA THR A 60 7.92 -26.87 37.53
C THR A 60 6.52 -26.44 37.09
N ILE A 61 5.61 -26.14 38.03
CA ILE A 61 4.26 -25.62 37.71
C ILE A 61 4.36 -24.31 36.94
N LEU A 62 5.14 -23.34 37.40
CA LEU A 62 5.31 -22.05 36.72
C LEU A 62 5.92 -22.21 35.33
N PHE A 63 6.86 -23.14 35.17
CA PHE A 63 7.44 -23.47 33.86
C PHE A 63 6.39 -24.07 32.91
N LEU A 64 5.58 -25.03 33.38
CA LEU A 64 4.49 -25.62 32.60
C LEU A 64 3.42 -24.58 32.24
N VAL A 65 3.05 -23.70 33.18
CA VAL A 65 2.13 -22.58 32.94
C VAL A 65 2.73 -21.61 31.91
N GLY A 66 4.04 -21.32 31.99
CA GLY A 66 4.73 -20.49 31.01
C GLY A 66 4.72 -21.09 29.60
N LEU A 67 5.04 -22.39 29.49
CA LEU A 67 4.94 -23.12 28.21
C LEU A 67 3.51 -23.15 27.68
N TYR A 68 2.52 -23.35 28.56
CA TYR A 68 1.11 -23.34 28.22
C TYR A 68 0.67 -21.99 27.66
N VAL A 69 1.01 -20.89 28.35
CA VAL A 69 0.71 -19.52 27.88
C VAL A 69 1.38 -19.25 26.54
N LEU A 70 2.64 -19.67 26.36
CA LEU A 70 3.36 -19.53 25.09
C LEU A 70 2.67 -20.33 23.98
N PHE A 71 2.27 -21.57 24.24
CA PHE A 71 1.56 -22.40 23.25
C PHE A 71 0.19 -21.83 22.84
N VAL A 72 -0.61 -21.35 23.81
CA VAL A 72 -1.95 -20.80 23.55
C VAL A 72 -1.88 -19.44 22.84
N SER A 73 -0.86 -18.63 23.17
CA SER A 73 -0.62 -17.32 22.57
C SER A 73 0.14 -17.38 21.24
N ARG A 74 0.42 -18.57 20.70
CA ARG A 74 1.26 -18.73 19.49
C ARG A 74 0.84 -17.87 18.31
N ALA A 75 -0.44 -17.85 17.98
CA ALA A 75 -0.95 -17.01 16.90
C ALA A 75 -0.66 -15.51 17.08
N ALA A 76 -0.53 -15.01 18.32
CA ALA A 76 -0.23 -13.60 18.58
C ALA A 76 1.21 -13.21 18.22
N TYR A 77 2.18 -14.14 18.36
CA TYR A 77 3.59 -13.86 18.02
C TYR A 77 4.04 -14.47 16.69
N GLN A 78 3.19 -15.24 16.00
CA GLN A 78 3.48 -15.72 14.64
C GLN A 78 3.88 -14.59 13.67
N PRO A 79 3.25 -13.40 13.65
CA PRO A 79 3.65 -12.32 12.76
C PRO A 79 5.11 -11.88 12.95
N LEU A 80 5.62 -11.90 14.20
CA LEU A 80 7.01 -11.59 14.49
C LEU A 80 7.95 -12.66 13.93
N ILE A 81 7.56 -13.93 14.02
CA ILE A 81 8.32 -15.05 13.46
C ILE A 81 8.38 -14.94 11.94
N LEU A 82 7.25 -14.62 11.30
CA LEU A 82 7.18 -14.39 9.86
C LEU A 82 7.95 -13.13 9.43
N LEU A 83 8.04 -12.11 10.27
CA LEU A 83 8.89 -10.94 10.02
C LEU A 83 10.38 -11.33 9.99
N VAL A 84 10.82 -12.11 10.98
CA VAL A 84 12.20 -12.65 11.00
C VAL A 84 12.45 -13.56 9.80
N ARG A 85 11.47 -14.40 9.44
CA ARG A 85 11.53 -15.24 8.23
C ARG A 85 11.70 -14.36 7.00
N ARG A 86 10.82 -13.38 6.79
CA ARG A 86 10.80 -12.47 5.64
C ARG A 86 12.12 -11.76 5.43
N TYR A 87 12.85 -11.40 6.49
CA TYR A 87 14.14 -10.71 6.40
C TYR A 87 15.32 -11.56 6.87
N LEU A 88 15.22 -12.90 6.76
CA LEU A 88 16.18 -13.84 7.35
C LEU A 88 17.63 -13.52 6.99
N LEU A 89 17.91 -13.23 5.72
CA LEU A 89 19.27 -12.89 5.27
C LEU A 89 19.80 -11.62 5.96
N LEU A 90 19.00 -10.56 6.03
CA LEU A 90 19.42 -9.30 6.68
C LEU A 90 19.64 -9.50 8.18
N VAL A 91 18.78 -10.29 8.83
CA VAL A 91 18.92 -10.64 10.26
C VAL A 91 20.19 -11.46 10.50
N LEU A 92 20.46 -12.48 9.69
CA LEU A 92 21.68 -13.30 9.80
C LEU A 92 22.94 -12.48 9.53
N LEU A 93 22.91 -11.60 8.53
CA LEU A 93 24.00 -10.72 8.19
C LEU A 93 24.27 -9.71 9.32
N PHE A 94 23.22 -9.13 9.91
CA PHE A 94 23.34 -8.28 11.09
C PHE A 94 23.97 -9.05 12.27
N ILE A 95 23.41 -10.21 12.64
CA ILE A 95 23.94 -11.05 13.74
C ILE A 95 25.39 -11.45 13.48
N GLY A 96 25.74 -11.86 12.26
CA GLY A 96 27.08 -12.27 11.87
C GLY A 96 28.09 -11.14 12.00
N VAL A 97 27.75 -9.94 11.52
CA VAL A 97 28.59 -8.74 11.63
C VAL A 97 28.69 -8.28 13.09
N SER A 98 27.58 -8.23 13.84
CA SER A 98 27.60 -7.88 15.27
C SER A 98 28.48 -8.85 16.07
N TRP A 99 28.41 -10.15 15.78
CA TRP A 99 29.26 -11.15 16.40
C TRP A 99 30.74 -10.94 16.07
N TRP A 100 31.07 -10.70 14.79
CA TRP A 100 32.44 -10.41 14.36
C TRP A 100 32.99 -9.14 15.03
N VAL A 101 32.18 -8.08 15.07
CA VAL A 101 32.50 -6.82 15.76
C VAL A 101 32.77 -7.09 17.23
N SER A 102 31.89 -7.79 17.94
CA SER A 102 32.06 -8.08 19.37
C SER A 102 33.37 -8.83 19.68
N LYS A 103 33.76 -9.79 18.83
CA LYS A 103 35.02 -10.54 18.96
C LYS A 103 36.26 -9.66 18.74
N LYS A 104 36.20 -8.72 17.80
CA LYS A 104 37.32 -7.82 17.48
C LYS A 104 37.43 -6.67 18.47
N PHE A 105 36.29 -6.15 18.94
CA PHE A 105 36.22 -5.04 19.90
C PHE A 105 36.87 -5.40 21.25
N GLY A 106 36.72 -6.65 21.70
CA GLY A 106 37.35 -7.13 22.93
C GLY A 106 38.88 -7.26 22.86
N LYS A 107 39.47 -7.28 21.65
CA LYS A 107 40.91 -7.51 21.44
C LYS A 107 41.68 -6.27 20.97
N SER A 108 41.00 -5.15 20.70
CA SER A 108 41.62 -3.96 20.10
C SER A 108 41.97 -2.89 21.14
N ARG A 109 43.00 -2.08 20.85
CA ARG A 109 43.35 -0.86 21.62
C ARG A 109 42.30 0.24 21.39
N LEU A 110 42.28 1.30 22.22
CA LEU A 110 41.27 2.38 22.18
C LEU A 110 41.01 2.95 20.78
N ARG A 111 42.05 3.28 20.01
CA ARG A 111 41.91 3.76 18.61
C ARG A 111 41.28 2.72 17.68
N GLY A 112 41.60 1.44 17.87
CA GLY A 112 41.00 0.34 17.12
C GLY A 112 39.54 0.09 17.52
N LYS A 113 39.18 0.30 18.79
CA LYS A 113 37.77 0.27 19.24
C LYS A 113 36.95 1.37 18.56
N LEU A 114 37.46 2.60 18.50
CA LEU A 114 36.81 3.70 17.80
C LEU A 114 36.62 3.42 16.30
N GLY A 115 37.64 2.92 15.61
CA GLY A 115 37.55 2.58 14.18
C GLY A 115 36.54 1.47 13.89
N ILE A 116 36.54 0.39 14.68
CA ILE A 116 35.55 -0.70 14.54
C ILE A 116 34.14 -0.18 14.87
N GLY A 117 33.99 0.67 15.88
CA GLY A 117 32.71 1.28 16.25
C GLY A 117 32.13 2.14 15.12
N LEU A 118 32.96 3.00 14.50
CA LEU A 118 32.56 3.81 13.35
C LEU A 118 32.16 2.95 12.15
N LEU A 119 32.93 1.90 11.84
CA LEU A 119 32.59 0.97 10.75
C LEU A 119 31.26 0.26 11.02
N TYR A 120 31.01 -0.18 12.26
CA TYR A 120 29.75 -0.81 12.63
C TYR A 120 28.57 0.16 12.56
N LEU A 121 28.75 1.41 12.99
CA LEU A 121 27.74 2.46 12.82
C LEU A 121 27.46 2.72 11.33
N GLY A 122 28.49 2.82 10.50
CA GLY A 122 28.34 2.95 9.05
C GLY A 122 27.59 1.76 8.43
N PHE A 123 27.88 0.54 8.86
CA PHE A 123 27.17 -0.66 8.43
C PHE A 123 25.69 -0.65 8.87
N CYS A 124 25.40 -0.28 10.12
CA CYS A 124 24.02 -0.13 10.61
C CYS A 124 23.26 0.93 9.80
N ALA A 125 23.89 2.08 9.53
CA ALA A 125 23.31 3.13 8.69
C ALA A 125 23.05 2.61 7.27
N PHE A 126 24.00 1.91 6.66
CA PHE A 126 23.84 1.31 5.33
C PHE A 126 22.66 0.33 5.27
N LEU A 127 22.56 -0.59 6.24
CA LEU A 127 21.43 -1.53 6.30
C LEU A 127 20.09 -0.82 6.52
N TRP A 128 20.07 0.24 7.31
CA TRP A 128 18.86 1.03 7.57
C TRP A 128 18.34 1.72 6.31
N PHE A 129 19.22 2.39 5.56
CA PHE A 129 18.83 3.15 4.37
C PHE A 129 18.66 2.27 3.13
N PHE A 130 19.57 1.33 2.87
CA PHE A 130 19.62 0.57 1.61
C PHE A 130 19.23 -0.89 1.75
N GLY A 131 19.34 -1.47 2.95
CA GLY A 131 19.17 -2.91 3.17
C GLY A 131 17.80 -3.43 2.71
N LYS A 132 16.71 -2.71 3.03
CA LYS A 132 15.36 -3.08 2.58
C LYS A 132 15.20 -3.00 1.06
N GLY A 133 15.71 -1.94 0.42
CA GLY A 133 15.59 -1.72 -1.03
C GLY A 133 16.34 -2.78 -1.83
N ILE A 134 17.61 -3.02 -1.50
CA ILE A 134 18.44 -4.07 -2.13
C ILE A 134 17.78 -5.44 -1.94
N TYR A 135 17.26 -5.70 -0.74
CA TYR A 135 16.61 -6.96 -0.46
C TYR A 135 15.34 -7.16 -1.28
N GLU A 136 14.50 -6.14 -1.43
CA GLU A 136 13.31 -6.21 -2.29
C GLU A 136 13.67 -6.40 -3.76
N TYR A 137 14.70 -5.70 -4.24
CA TYR A 137 15.21 -5.80 -5.61
C TYR A 137 15.59 -7.24 -5.96
N VAL A 138 16.42 -7.88 -5.12
CA VAL A 138 16.84 -9.27 -5.34
C VAL A 138 15.66 -10.24 -5.19
N ARG A 139 14.71 -9.97 -4.28
CA ARG A 139 13.48 -10.78 -4.14
C ARG A 139 12.65 -10.77 -5.41
N LEU A 140 12.39 -9.59 -5.99
CA LEU A 140 11.61 -9.45 -7.22
C LEU A 140 12.35 -10.09 -8.41
N TYR A 141 13.64 -9.84 -8.58
CA TYR A 141 14.42 -10.45 -9.67
C TYR A 141 14.44 -11.98 -9.56
N THR A 142 14.74 -12.52 -8.38
CA THR A 142 14.73 -13.98 -8.17
C THR A 142 13.35 -14.59 -8.33
N HIS A 143 12.28 -13.80 -8.10
CA HIS A 143 10.93 -14.21 -8.39
C HIS A 143 10.70 -14.30 -9.89
N PHE A 144 10.98 -13.22 -10.62
CA PHE A 144 10.82 -13.12 -12.07
C PHE A 144 11.54 -14.24 -12.83
N GLN A 145 12.78 -14.56 -12.43
CA GLN A 145 13.59 -15.62 -13.05
C GLN A 145 13.02 -17.03 -12.84
N LYS A 146 12.19 -17.23 -11.80
CA LYS A 146 11.60 -18.53 -11.44
C LYS A 146 10.13 -18.64 -11.83
N LEU A 147 9.54 -17.61 -12.41
CA LEU A 147 8.18 -17.68 -12.91
C LEU A 147 8.15 -18.52 -14.18
N ASP A 148 7.15 -19.38 -14.29
CA ASP A 148 6.75 -19.95 -15.57
C ASP A 148 5.87 -18.90 -16.26
N LYS A 149 6.43 -18.26 -17.28
CA LYS A 149 5.83 -17.13 -18.00
C LYS A 149 5.58 -17.56 -19.43
N VAL A 150 4.40 -17.28 -19.96
CA VAL A 150 4.10 -17.55 -21.37
C VAL A 150 3.43 -16.36 -21.99
N GLU A 151 3.95 -15.95 -23.14
CA GLU A 151 3.34 -14.92 -23.96
C GLU A 151 2.16 -15.51 -24.74
N LEU A 152 1.00 -14.87 -24.67
CA LEU A 152 -0.21 -15.26 -25.39
C LEU A 152 -0.15 -14.74 -26.82
N THR A 153 -0.52 -15.54 -27.81
CA THR A 153 -0.44 -15.10 -29.22
C THR A 153 -1.50 -14.03 -29.53
N GLU A 154 -2.69 -14.15 -28.96
CA GLU A 154 -3.81 -13.25 -29.20
C GLU A 154 -4.40 -12.73 -27.87
N LEU A 155 -5.21 -11.68 -27.95
CA LEU A 155 -6.02 -11.24 -26.81
C LEU A 155 -6.99 -12.38 -26.41
N PRO A 156 -7.19 -12.64 -25.10
CA PRO A 156 -8.30 -13.45 -24.63
C PRO A 156 -9.62 -12.68 -24.76
N GLN A 157 -10.75 -13.35 -24.52
CA GLN A 157 -12.05 -12.71 -24.38
C GLN A 157 -12.45 -12.63 -22.91
N THR A 158 -13.11 -11.55 -22.51
CA THR A 158 -13.70 -11.44 -21.17
C THR A 158 -15.15 -11.92 -21.19
N GLN A 159 -15.63 -12.47 -20.07
CA GLN A 159 -17.06 -12.78 -19.89
C GLN A 159 -17.49 -12.45 -18.44
N PHE A 160 -18.79 -12.51 -18.16
CA PHE A 160 -19.37 -12.29 -16.83
C PHE A 160 -18.92 -10.96 -16.19
N GLU A 161 -19.06 -9.89 -16.97
CA GLU A 161 -18.61 -8.55 -16.65
C GLU A 161 -19.34 -8.02 -15.41
N ARG A 162 -18.56 -7.62 -14.39
CA ARG A 162 -19.17 -6.99 -13.22
C ARG A 162 -19.69 -5.61 -13.60
N ILE A 163 -20.90 -5.25 -13.23
CA ILE A 163 -21.41 -3.90 -13.52
C ILE A 163 -21.08 -2.94 -12.37
N GLN A 164 -21.22 -3.42 -11.14
CA GLN A 164 -20.93 -2.66 -9.93
C GLN A 164 -19.47 -2.80 -9.49
N PRO A 165 -18.81 -1.71 -9.08
CA PRO A 165 -17.52 -1.77 -8.39
C PRO A 165 -17.61 -2.44 -7.01
N LEU A 166 -16.52 -3.01 -6.51
CA LEU A 166 -16.42 -3.65 -5.20
C LEU A 166 -16.79 -2.69 -4.07
N ASN A 167 -16.21 -1.49 -4.06
CA ASN A 167 -16.56 -0.49 -3.05
C ASN A 167 -18.00 0.04 -3.15
N SER A 168 -18.59 0.02 -4.36
CA SER A 168 -20.02 0.33 -4.54
C SER A 168 -20.87 -0.71 -3.81
N MET A 169 -20.62 -2.00 -4.07
CA MET A 169 -21.30 -3.10 -3.41
C MET A 169 -21.15 -3.07 -1.89
N ARG A 170 -19.94 -2.79 -1.39
CA ARG A 170 -19.69 -2.64 0.04
C ARG A 170 -20.56 -1.54 0.66
N THR A 171 -20.68 -0.40 -0.02
CA THR A 171 -21.44 0.75 0.47
C THR A 171 -22.94 0.48 0.42
N LEU A 172 -23.45 -0.10 -0.68
CA LEU A 172 -24.85 -0.49 -0.83
C LEU A 172 -25.28 -1.49 0.25
N VAL A 173 -24.52 -2.57 0.48
CA VAL A 173 -24.84 -3.54 1.53
C VAL A 173 -24.88 -2.88 2.90
N LYS A 174 -23.93 -1.98 3.19
CA LYS A 174 -23.87 -1.26 4.46
C LYS A 174 -25.07 -0.34 4.68
N GLN A 175 -25.60 0.28 3.63
CA GLN A 175 -26.69 1.25 3.74
C GLN A 175 -28.08 0.62 3.65
N GLU A 176 -28.26 -0.38 2.81
CA GLU A 176 -29.58 -0.93 2.48
C GLU A 176 -29.92 -2.17 3.30
N LEU A 177 -28.92 -2.94 3.76
CA LEU A 177 -29.15 -4.26 4.35
C LEU A 177 -28.72 -4.37 5.82
N LEU A 178 -27.61 -3.74 6.20
CA LEU A 178 -27.04 -3.91 7.55
C LEU A 178 -27.61 -2.92 8.56
N THR A 179 -27.83 -3.39 9.78
CA THR A 179 -28.12 -2.52 10.92
C THR A 179 -26.84 -2.01 11.59
N ASP A 180 -26.95 -0.99 12.46
CA ASP A 180 -25.80 -0.40 13.18
C ASP A 180 -24.98 -1.41 14.00
N THR A 181 -25.60 -2.52 14.41
CA THR A 181 -24.96 -3.58 15.20
C THR A 181 -24.26 -4.64 14.36
N GLU A 182 -24.35 -4.54 13.03
CA GLU A 182 -23.89 -5.53 12.08
C GLU A 182 -22.78 -4.95 11.20
N SER A 183 -21.96 -5.83 10.64
CA SER A 183 -20.96 -5.50 9.64
C SER A 183 -20.81 -6.67 8.69
N ALA A 184 -20.55 -6.38 7.42
CA ALA A 184 -20.24 -7.40 6.42
C ALA A 184 -18.77 -7.32 6.01
N THR A 185 -18.20 -8.47 5.65
CA THR A 185 -16.83 -8.56 5.08
C THR A 185 -16.76 -7.87 3.72
N ASP A 186 -15.56 -7.57 3.24
CA ASP A 186 -15.39 -6.97 1.91
C ASP A 186 -15.99 -7.91 0.83
N PRO A 187 -16.67 -7.36 -0.19
CA PRO A 187 -17.24 -8.17 -1.27
C PRO A 187 -16.16 -8.89 -2.05
N ARG A 188 -16.43 -10.15 -2.37
CA ARG A 188 -15.54 -10.98 -3.19
C ARG A 188 -16.27 -11.46 -4.43
N PHE A 189 -15.65 -11.26 -5.59
CA PHE A 189 -16.14 -11.77 -6.86
C PHE A 189 -15.77 -13.24 -7.01
N ASN A 190 -16.77 -14.11 -6.85
CA ASN A 190 -16.59 -15.56 -6.82
C ASN A 190 -17.58 -16.21 -7.79
N ARG A 191 -17.19 -17.36 -8.31
CA ARG A 191 -18.08 -18.24 -9.05
C ARG A 191 -19.00 -18.98 -8.08
N ARG A 192 -20.26 -19.12 -8.45
CA ARG A 192 -21.29 -19.85 -7.73
C ARG A 192 -21.36 -21.32 -8.18
N SER A 193 -22.00 -22.19 -7.40
CA SER A 193 -22.11 -23.63 -7.71
C SER A 193 -22.88 -23.92 -9.02
N ASP A 194 -23.79 -23.03 -9.42
CA ASP A 194 -24.56 -23.08 -10.67
C ASP A 194 -23.82 -22.48 -11.89
N GLY A 195 -22.59 -21.98 -11.69
CA GLY A 195 -21.77 -21.36 -12.72
C GLY A 195 -22.01 -19.86 -12.93
N THR A 196 -22.92 -19.24 -12.17
CA THR A 196 -23.06 -17.77 -12.16
C THR A 196 -21.95 -17.12 -11.35
N TYR A 197 -21.85 -15.79 -11.38
CA TYR A 197 -20.81 -15.05 -10.68
C TYR A 197 -21.41 -13.96 -9.80
N ASP A 198 -21.08 -14.03 -8.51
CA ASP A 198 -21.68 -13.20 -7.47
C ASP A 198 -20.62 -12.43 -6.69
N PHE A 199 -21.05 -11.32 -6.11
CA PHE A 199 -20.41 -10.72 -4.94
C PHE A 199 -20.87 -11.46 -3.68
N SER A 200 -19.92 -12.11 -3.03
CA SER A 200 -20.14 -12.81 -1.76
C SER A 200 -19.56 -12.04 -0.58
N MET A 201 -20.32 -11.98 0.52
CA MET A 201 -19.96 -11.32 1.77
C MET A 201 -20.56 -12.08 2.96
N ALA A 202 -19.89 -12.12 4.10
CA ALA A 202 -20.50 -12.63 5.33
C ALA A 202 -20.82 -11.52 6.31
N VAL A 203 -21.95 -11.65 7.00
CA VAL A 203 -22.46 -10.72 8.01
C VAL A 203 -22.18 -11.25 9.41
N GLY A 204 -21.71 -10.36 10.28
CA GLY A 204 -21.46 -10.64 11.68
C GLY A 204 -21.59 -9.40 12.56
N PRO A 205 -21.21 -9.50 13.84
CA PRO A 205 -21.29 -8.39 14.77
C PRO A 205 -20.34 -7.25 14.37
N SER A 206 -20.81 -6.01 14.52
CA SER A 206 -20.02 -4.83 14.16
C SER A 206 -18.71 -4.71 14.97
N PRO A 207 -17.59 -4.29 14.33
CA PRO A 207 -16.31 -4.00 14.98
C PRO A 207 -16.38 -3.01 16.16
N ARG A 208 -17.46 -2.24 16.28
CA ARG A 208 -17.73 -1.30 17.39
C ARG A 208 -18.13 -1.99 18.70
N TYR A 209 -18.79 -3.15 18.65
CA TYR A 209 -19.36 -3.81 19.84
C TYR A 209 -18.58 -5.05 20.27
N LYS A 210 -17.57 -4.86 21.12
CA LYS A 210 -16.63 -5.92 21.55
C LYS A 210 -17.29 -7.11 22.25
N VAL A 211 -18.31 -6.86 23.07
CA VAL A 211 -19.06 -7.94 23.74
C VAL A 211 -19.76 -8.82 22.70
N GLN A 212 -20.35 -8.23 21.66
CA GLN A 212 -21.00 -8.98 20.59
C GLN A 212 -20.00 -9.77 19.74
N GLN A 213 -18.81 -9.23 19.47
CA GLN A 213 -17.74 -9.94 18.75
C GLN A 213 -17.20 -11.16 19.51
N ALA A 214 -17.30 -11.15 20.85
CA ALA A 214 -16.89 -12.28 21.67
C ALA A 214 -18.00 -13.34 21.78
N SER A 215 -19.26 -12.91 21.89
CA SER A 215 -20.39 -13.82 22.12
C SER A 215 -21.01 -14.38 20.84
N LYS A 216 -21.25 -13.55 19.83
CA LYS A 216 -21.91 -13.93 18.58
C LYS A 216 -20.95 -14.59 17.59
N ASN A 217 -21.53 -15.15 16.53
CA ASN A 217 -20.86 -15.75 15.38
C ASN A 217 -21.11 -14.88 14.14
N MET A 218 -20.48 -15.19 13.01
CA MET A 218 -21.03 -14.78 11.71
C MET A 218 -22.26 -15.64 11.47
N TYR A 219 -23.34 -15.11 10.90
CA TYR A 219 -24.63 -15.83 10.86
C TYR A 219 -25.37 -15.75 9.52
N LYS A 220 -24.79 -15.05 8.54
CA LYS A 220 -25.42 -14.88 7.23
C LYS A 220 -24.35 -14.69 6.17
N VAL A 221 -24.58 -15.25 4.99
CA VAL A 221 -23.86 -14.93 3.76
C VAL A 221 -24.81 -14.22 2.80
N ILE A 222 -24.34 -13.13 2.22
CA ILE A 222 -25.01 -12.39 1.16
C ILE A 222 -24.30 -12.77 -0.13
N SER A 223 -25.05 -13.24 -1.13
CA SER A 223 -24.55 -13.55 -2.48
C SER A 223 -25.42 -12.84 -3.50
N VAL A 224 -24.87 -11.85 -4.17
CA VAL A 224 -25.60 -11.02 -5.12
C VAL A 224 -24.92 -11.05 -6.48
N SER A 225 -25.71 -11.29 -7.53
CA SER A 225 -25.27 -11.27 -8.92
C SER A 225 -24.37 -10.08 -9.23
N ALA A 226 -23.21 -10.37 -9.81
CA ALA A 226 -22.26 -9.34 -10.23
C ALA A 226 -22.56 -8.80 -11.64
N THR A 227 -23.28 -9.57 -12.44
CA THR A 227 -23.64 -9.24 -13.83
C THR A 227 -24.95 -8.47 -13.95
N ASP A 228 -25.75 -8.42 -12.89
CA ASP A 228 -26.96 -7.60 -12.87
C ASP A 228 -26.64 -6.13 -12.58
N PRO A 229 -27.23 -5.17 -13.31
CA PRO A 229 -26.96 -3.75 -13.08
C PRO A 229 -27.49 -3.26 -11.74
N ALA A 230 -28.60 -3.85 -11.29
CA ALA A 230 -29.26 -3.56 -10.03
C ALA A 230 -29.08 -4.72 -9.06
N PRO A 231 -28.21 -4.57 -8.04
CA PRO A 231 -28.06 -5.57 -6.99
C PRO A 231 -29.37 -5.84 -6.26
N ASP A 232 -29.72 -7.12 -6.11
CA ASP A 232 -30.91 -7.54 -5.37
C ASP A 232 -30.54 -8.06 -3.98
N PHE A 233 -30.86 -7.29 -2.94
CA PHE A 233 -30.60 -7.65 -1.55
C PHE A 233 -31.77 -8.34 -0.85
N SER A 234 -32.78 -8.81 -1.58
CA SER A 234 -33.92 -9.52 -1.00
C SER A 234 -33.52 -10.85 -0.35
N ALA A 235 -34.44 -11.45 0.40
CA ALA A 235 -34.21 -12.68 1.15
C ALA A 235 -33.73 -13.87 0.29
N LYS A 236 -33.97 -13.86 -1.02
CA LYS A 236 -33.51 -14.94 -1.93
C LYS A 236 -31.98 -15.02 -2.07
N ASN A 237 -31.30 -13.90 -1.83
CA ASN A 237 -29.86 -13.72 -1.96
C ASN A 237 -29.15 -13.65 -0.59
N GLN A 238 -29.89 -13.98 0.48
CA GLN A 238 -29.40 -14.05 1.85
C GLN A 238 -29.51 -15.48 2.34
N TYR A 239 -28.37 -16.06 2.72
CA TYR A 239 -28.26 -17.44 3.17
C TYR A 239 -27.94 -17.43 4.66
N ASP A 240 -28.74 -18.14 5.45
CA ASP A 240 -28.42 -18.38 6.85
C ASP A 240 -27.26 -19.37 6.90
N ALA A 241 -26.06 -18.84 7.16
CA ALA A 241 -24.82 -19.60 7.20
C ALA A 241 -24.03 -19.18 8.44
N GLU A 242 -23.97 -20.05 9.43
CA GLU A 242 -23.33 -19.73 10.71
C GLU A 242 -21.85 -20.10 10.71
N PHE A 243 -20.96 -19.13 10.97
CA PHE A 243 -19.54 -19.41 11.18
C PHE A 243 -19.11 -18.98 12.57
N ASN A 244 -18.64 -19.95 13.36
CA ASN A 244 -18.08 -19.70 14.70
C ASN A 244 -16.69 -19.05 14.68
N ILE A 245 -16.19 -18.73 13.48
CA ILE A 245 -14.96 -18.02 13.19
C ILE A 245 -15.26 -16.93 12.14
N GLY A 246 -14.58 -15.78 12.22
CA GLY A 246 -14.78 -14.69 11.26
C GLY A 246 -13.87 -13.49 11.49
N GLU A 247 -13.83 -12.57 10.53
CA GLU A 247 -12.94 -11.40 10.54
C GLU A 247 -13.24 -10.41 11.67
N PHE A 248 -14.52 -10.26 12.03
CA PHE A 248 -14.95 -9.32 13.06
C PHE A 248 -14.93 -9.89 14.48
N LEU A 249 -14.75 -11.20 14.63
CA LEU A 249 -14.82 -11.87 15.93
C LEU A 249 -13.51 -11.71 16.73
N LEU A 250 -13.58 -11.90 18.05
CA LEU A 250 -12.43 -11.74 18.95
C LEU A 250 -11.79 -13.08 19.36
N PHE A 251 -10.54 -12.98 19.83
CA PHE A 251 -9.79 -14.10 20.41
C PHE A 251 -9.68 -15.30 19.44
N GLY A 252 -9.92 -16.51 19.93
CA GLY A 252 -9.89 -17.73 19.13
C GLY A 252 -10.96 -17.81 18.04
N LYS A 253 -11.97 -16.92 18.05
CA LYS A 253 -12.96 -16.82 16.97
C LYS A 253 -12.48 -15.98 15.79
N ARG A 254 -11.39 -15.22 15.91
CA ARG A 254 -10.87 -14.44 14.77
C ARG A 254 -10.21 -15.37 13.76
N THR A 255 -10.55 -15.25 12.47
CA THR A 255 -10.03 -16.12 11.39
C THR A 255 -8.51 -16.26 11.42
N SER A 256 -7.78 -15.14 11.42
CA SER A 256 -6.31 -15.14 11.41
C SER A 256 -5.70 -15.87 12.61
N ILE A 257 -6.35 -15.82 13.78
CA ILE A 257 -5.89 -16.52 14.98
C ILE A 257 -6.21 -18.01 14.88
N ALA A 258 -7.42 -18.37 14.46
CA ALA A 258 -7.84 -19.75 14.36
C ALA A 258 -7.04 -20.51 13.29
N VAL A 259 -6.90 -19.93 12.10
CA VAL A 259 -6.10 -20.49 11.00
C VAL A 259 -4.62 -20.53 11.39
N GLY A 260 -4.08 -19.47 11.98
CA GLY A 260 -2.68 -19.43 12.44
C GLY A 260 -2.35 -20.51 13.47
N LYS A 261 -3.31 -20.88 14.35
CA LYS A 261 -3.15 -21.99 15.30
C LYS A 261 -3.18 -23.37 14.63
N ARG A 262 -3.94 -23.51 13.53
CA ARG A 262 -4.13 -24.75 12.79
C ARG A 262 -2.90 -25.16 11.97
N LEU A 263 -2.08 -24.18 11.58
CA LEU A 263 -0.84 -24.44 10.83
C LEU A 263 0.08 -25.42 11.60
N GLY A 264 0.54 -26.46 10.90
CA GLY A 264 1.54 -27.37 11.42
C GLY A 264 2.90 -26.66 11.65
N PRO A 265 3.89 -27.30 12.30
CA PRO A 265 5.14 -26.64 12.66
C PRO A 265 5.86 -25.98 11.49
N ILE A 266 6.01 -26.69 10.36
CA ILE A 266 6.69 -26.14 9.16
C ILE A 266 5.86 -25.02 8.53
N GLN A 267 4.54 -25.20 8.46
CA GLN A 267 3.63 -24.21 7.92
C GLN A 267 3.65 -22.93 8.76
N TYR A 268 3.67 -23.06 10.08
CA TYR A 268 3.67 -21.93 11.01
C TYR A 268 4.82 -20.93 10.77
N PHE A 269 6.01 -21.42 10.37
CA PHE A 269 7.17 -20.57 10.05
C PHE A 269 7.18 -20.02 8.61
N ASN A 270 6.33 -20.54 7.72
CA ASN A 270 6.39 -20.25 6.29
C ASN A 270 5.07 -19.77 5.70
N TYR A 271 3.94 -19.89 6.39
CA TYR A 271 2.61 -19.62 5.88
C TYR A 271 1.95 -18.51 6.70
N GLN A 272 1.16 -17.68 6.02
CA GLN A 272 0.42 -16.59 6.60
C GLN A 272 -1.02 -16.58 6.04
N PRO A 273 -2.05 -16.55 6.89
CA PRO A 273 -3.42 -16.29 6.42
C PRO A 273 -3.52 -14.87 5.85
N SER A 274 -4.21 -14.72 4.72
CA SER A 274 -4.33 -13.46 4.00
C SER A 274 -5.78 -13.02 3.85
N GLU A 275 -6.47 -13.50 2.81
CA GLU A 275 -7.82 -13.05 2.45
C GLU A 275 -8.85 -14.13 2.76
N VAL A 276 -10.10 -13.70 2.95
CA VAL A 276 -11.23 -14.56 3.30
C VAL A 276 -12.30 -14.44 2.23
N PHE A 277 -12.78 -15.59 1.78
CA PHE A 277 -13.81 -15.77 0.77
C PHE A 277 -14.93 -16.61 1.36
N PHE A 278 -16.16 -16.36 0.92
CA PHE A 278 -17.31 -17.21 1.23
C PHE A 278 -17.76 -17.82 -0.08
N ILE A 279 -17.72 -19.15 -0.17
CA ILE A 279 -17.94 -19.89 -1.41
C ILE A 279 -18.99 -20.96 -1.17
N GLU A 280 -19.96 -21.03 -2.06
CA GLU A 280 -21.01 -22.05 -2.05
C GLU A 280 -20.44 -23.39 -2.56
N LYS A 281 -20.59 -24.45 -1.76
CA LYS A 281 -20.18 -25.82 -2.11
C LYS A 281 -21.24 -26.52 -2.96
N GLY A 282 -22.51 -26.20 -2.76
CA GLY A 282 -23.69 -26.73 -3.43
C GLY A 282 -24.93 -26.66 -2.53
N ASP A 283 -26.13 -26.57 -3.12
CA ASP A 283 -27.42 -26.58 -2.39
C ASP A 283 -27.52 -25.62 -1.19
N GLY A 284 -26.90 -24.44 -1.27
CA GLY A 284 -26.91 -23.44 -0.20
C GLY A 284 -25.96 -23.71 0.97
N ASP A 285 -25.10 -24.74 0.89
CA ASP A 285 -24.01 -25.00 1.86
C ASP A 285 -22.81 -24.09 1.57
N TRP A 286 -22.38 -23.32 2.56
CA TRP A 286 -21.32 -22.32 2.43
C TRP A 286 -20.06 -22.71 3.19
N ALA A 287 -18.91 -22.39 2.59
CA ALA A 287 -17.61 -22.51 3.24
C ALA A 287 -16.92 -21.15 3.35
N GLN A 288 -16.27 -20.92 4.49
CA GLN A 288 -15.32 -19.83 4.64
C GLN A 288 -13.94 -20.33 4.19
N VAL A 289 -13.44 -19.78 3.08
CA VAL A 289 -12.16 -20.15 2.47
C VAL A 289 -11.14 -19.06 2.76
N VAL A 290 -10.00 -19.42 3.35
CA VAL A 290 -8.95 -18.48 3.75
C VAL A 290 -7.70 -18.75 2.93
N SER A 291 -7.28 -17.76 2.14
CA SER A 291 -6.08 -17.89 1.32
C SER A 291 -4.81 -17.83 2.16
N LEU A 292 -3.82 -18.63 1.78
CA LEU A 292 -2.54 -18.71 2.47
C LEU A 292 -1.40 -18.21 1.58
N ILE A 293 -0.59 -17.30 2.11
CA ILE A 293 0.68 -16.89 1.51
C ILE A 293 1.78 -17.80 2.03
N GLN A 294 2.53 -18.44 1.14
CA GLN A 294 3.74 -19.18 1.47
C GLN A 294 4.99 -18.33 1.20
N TRP A 295 5.87 -18.21 2.19
CA TRP A 295 7.19 -17.57 2.10
C TRP A 295 8.23 -18.57 1.59
N LYS A 296 8.31 -18.74 0.26
CA LYS A 296 9.16 -19.73 -0.42
C LYS A 296 10.58 -19.23 -0.60
N GLY A 297 11.57 -20.06 -0.28
CA GLY A 297 13.01 -19.76 -0.41
C GLY A 297 13.71 -19.52 0.94
N TRP A 298 14.93 -20.03 1.12
CA TRP A 298 15.60 -20.02 2.43
C TRP A 298 16.11 -18.63 2.84
N PHE A 299 17.10 -18.07 2.15
CA PHE A 299 17.66 -16.75 2.50
C PHE A 299 16.83 -15.57 1.97
N ILE A 300 16.16 -15.79 0.84
CA ILE A 300 15.41 -14.76 0.10
C ILE A 300 13.97 -15.27 -0.07
N PRO A 301 13.18 -15.33 1.01
CA PRO A 301 11.77 -15.70 0.93
C PRO A 301 10.97 -14.72 0.07
N ARG A 302 10.16 -15.29 -0.80
CA ARG A 302 9.22 -14.58 -1.66
C ARG A 302 7.80 -15.12 -1.44
N PRO A 303 6.77 -14.25 -1.45
CA PRO A 303 5.40 -14.69 -1.32
C PRO A 303 4.98 -15.45 -2.57
N VAL A 304 4.42 -16.63 -2.38
CA VAL A 304 3.77 -17.44 -3.42
C VAL A 304 2.44 -17.94 -2.86
N PHE A 305 1.54 -18.40 -3.73
CA PHE A 305 0.29 -19.00 -3.29
C PHE A 305 0.57 -20.32 -2.57
N GLY A 306 0.10 -20.43 -1.33
CA GLY A 306 0.30 -21.58 -0.46
C GLY A 306 -0.89 -22.53 -0.41
N GLY A 307 -1.96 -22.26 -1.16
CA GLY A 307 -3.23 -22.97 -1.06
C GLY A 307 -4.21 -22.26 -0.14
N VAL A 308 -5.18 -22.99 0.38
CA VAL A 308 -6.27 -22.44 1.19
C VAL A 308 -6.52 -23.24 2.47
N MET A 309 -7.09 -22.58 3.46
CA MET A 309 -7.69 -23.20 4.62
C MET A 309 -9.22 -23.07 4.51
N VAL A 310 -9.93 -24.18 4.43
CA VAL A 310 -11.39 -24.20 4.34
C VAL A 310 -11.98 -24.44 5.72
N ILE A 311 -12.95 -23.62 6.10
CA ILE A 311 -13.71 -23.73 7.35
C ILE A 311 -15.16 -23.93 6.94
N ASP A 312 -15.69 -25.11 7.24
CA ASP A 312 -17.10 -25.43 7.03
C ASP A 312 -17.99 -24.65 7.97
N GLU A 313 -19.26 -24.55 7.57
CA GLU A 313 -20.33 -24.00 8.40
C GLU A 313 -20.35 -24.66 9.79
N TYR A 314 -20.72 -23.87 10.79
CA TYR A 314 -20.80 -24.30 12.16
C TYR A 314 -21.97 -25.26 12.37
N GLU A 315 -21.67 -26.55 12.40
CA GLU A 315 -22.49 -27.49 13.15
C GLU A 315 -22.28 -27.22 14.64
N LYS A 316 -23.36 -27.19 15.44
CA LYS A 316 -23.33 -26.88 16.88
C LYS A 316 -22.26 -27.70 17.62
N GLU A 317 -21.06 -27.12 17.77
CA GLU A 317 -19.98 -27.72 18.53
C GLU A 317 -20.34 -27.73 20.03
N GLY A 318 -20.24 -28.89 20.66
CA GLY A 318 -20.22 -29.01 22.12
C GLY A 318 -18.96 -28.37 22.74
N PHE A 319 -18.76 -28.59 24.04
CA PHE A 319 -17.58 -28.10 24.78
C PHE A 319 -16.25 -28.47 24.09
N ASP A 320 -16.18 -29.65 23.48
CA ASP A 320 -15.00 -30.18 22.81
C ASP A 320 -14.54 -29.32 21.62
N GLY A 321 -15.46 -28.84 20.77
CA GLY A 321 -15.09 -28.01 19.60
C GLY A 321 -14.64 -26.60 19.99
N THR A 322 -15.18 -26.05 21.08
CA THR A 322 -14.68 -24.77 21.63
C THR A 322 -13.26 -24.90 22.16
N LEU A 323 -12.93 -26.00 22.85
CA LEU A 323 -11.56 -26.28 23.30
C LEU A 323 -10.62 -26.52 22.13
N GLU A 324 -11.06 -27.29 21.12
CA GLU A 324 -10.28 -27.53 19.90
C GLU A 324 -9.91 -26.20 19.23
N ARG A 325 -10.87 -25.31 19.00
CA ARG A 325 -10.59 -24.00 18.42
C ARG A 325 -9.59 -23.18 19.24
N ILE A 326 -9.70 -23.20 20.57
CA ILE A 326 -8.79 -22.46 21.45
C ILE A 326 -7.36 -23.01 21.38
N PHE A 327 -7.18 -24.33 21.33
CA PHE A 327 -5.86 -24.96 21.42
C PHE A 327 -5.22 -25.29 20.08
N LEU A 328 -6.01 -25.77 19.12
CA LEU A 328 -5.57 -26.32 17.84
C LEU A 328 -5.98 -25.44 16.65
N GLY A 329 -6.92 -24.51 16.83
CA GLY A 329 -7.46 -23.73 15.71
C GLY A 329 -8.54 -24.50 14.96
N LYS A 330 -8.87 -24.06 13.74
CA LYS A 330 -9.89 -24.72 12.89
C LYS A 330 -9.52 -24.57 11.41
N GLY A 331 -10.03 -25.50 10.61
CA GLY A 331 -9.92 -25.49 9.16
C GLY A 331 -9.16 -26.70 8.60
N THR A 332 -9.47 -27.01 7.36
CA THR A 332 -8.86 -28.05 6.54
C THR A 332 -7.98 -27.41 5.49
N PHE A 333 -6.71 -27.79 5.47
CA PHE A 333 -5.74 -27.26 4.50
C PHE A 333 -5.85 -28.02 3.19
N TYR A 334 -5.90 -27.28 2.08
CA TYR A 334 -5.76 -27.80 0.73
C TYR A 334 -4.59 -27.10 0.03
N SER A 335 -3.68 -27.87 -0.54
CA SER A 335 -2.56 -27.33 -1.32
C SER A 335 -3.04 -26.76 -2.67
N PRO A 336 -2.23 -25.92 -3.34
CA PRO A 336 -2.53 -25.45 -4.69
C PRO A 336 -2.87 -26.56 -5.69
N GLU A 337 -2.23 -27.73 -5.55
CA GLU A 337 -2.48 -28.89 -6.40
C GLU A 337 -3.83 -29.54 -6.06
N GLU A 338 -4.15 -29.75 -4.79
CA GLU A 338 -5.42 -30.37 -4.35
C GLU A 338 -6.64 -29.51 -4.69
N ILE A 339 -6.50 -28.18 -4.75
CA ILE A 339 -7.57 -27.25 -5.14
C ILE A 339 -8.14 -27.58 -6.52
N GLN A 340 -7.33 -28.11 -7.43
CA GLN A 340 -7.77 -28.44 -8.79
C GLN A 340 -8.73 -29.62 -8.86
N ASP A 341 -8.71 -30.47 -7.86
CA ASP A 341 -9.59 -31.64 -7.77
C ASP A 341 -10.91 -31.30 -7.04
N ILE A 342 -11.04 -30.08 -6.50
CA ILE A 342 -12.18 -29.65 -5.71
C ILE A 342 -13.09 -28.72 -6.55
N PRO A 343 -14.29 -29.16 -6.97
CA PRO A 343 -15.10 -28.43 -7.96
C PRO A 343 -15.44 -26.98 -7.61
N TYR A 344 -15.76 -26.71 -6.35
CA TYR A 344 -16.15 -25.38 -5.90
C TYR A 344 -14.96 -24.43 -5.66
N LEU A 345 -13.72 -24.96 -5.60
CA LEU A 345 -12.49 -24.17 -5.44
C LEU A 345 -11.74 -23.96 -6.75
N LYS A 346 -11.80 -24.93 -7.67
CA LYS A 346 -11.19 -24.81 -9.00
C LYS A 346 -11.76 -23.59 -9.74
N GLY A 347 -10.90 -22.81 -10.39
CA GLY A 347 -11.28 -21.65 -11.19
C GLY A 347 -11.78 -20.44 -10.40
N GLN A 348 -11.65 -20.45 -9.07
CA GLN A 348 -12.07 -19.35 -8.19
C GLN A 348 -10.99 -18.26 -8.06
N ASN A 349 -11.38 -17.12 -7.51
CA ASN A 349 -10.47 -16.08 -7.06
C ASN A 349 -9.97 -16.36 -5.62
N LEU A 350 -8.88 -17.12 -5.49
CA LEU A 350 -8.32 -17.56 -4.19
C LEU A 350 -6.91 -17.02 -3.92
N VAL A 351 -6.15 -16.61 -4.95
CA VAL A 351 -4.78 -16.16 -4.79
C VAL A 351 -4.77 -14.78 -4.12
N PRO A 352 -4.01 -14.60 -3.02
CA PRO A 352 -3.90 -13.31 -2.36
C PRO A 352 -3.38 -12.21 -3.30
N GLU A 353 -3.96 -11.02 -3.20
CA GLU A 353 -3.52 -9.82 -3.92
C GLU A 353 -2.02 -9.56 -3.70
N MET A 354 -1.52 -9.77 -2.47
CA MET A 354 -0.09 -9.58 -2.17
C MET A 354 0.81 -10.46 -3.05
N VAL A 355 0.38 -11.68 -3.37
CA VAL A 355 1.13 -12.63 -4.21
C VAL A 355 1.10 -12.18 -5.66
N THR A 356 -0.08 -11.83 -6.18
CA THR A 356 -0.21 -11.41 -7.58
C THR A 356 0.45 -10.05 -7.81
N THR A 357 0.34 -9.11 -6.86
CA THR A 357 0.99 -7.79 -6.92
C THR A 357 2.51 -7.92 -6.84
N PHE A 358 3.04 -8.82 -6.00
CA PHE A 358 4.48 -9.10 -5.98
C PHE A 358 4.96 -9.72 -7.30
N THR A 359 4.13 -10.57 -7.91
CA THR A 359 4.40 -11.18 -9.22
C THR A 359 4.39 -10.14 -10.33
N ALA A 360 3.39 -9.28 -10.40
CA ALA A 360 3.30 -8.18 -11.36
C ALA A 360 4.47 -7.19 -11.21
N ASN A 361 4.83 -6.80 -9.98
CA ASN A 361 6.02 -5.97 -9.74
C ASN A 361 7.34 -6.62 -10.15
N SER A 362 7.39 -7.94 -10.32
CA SER A 362 8.60 -8.62 -10.78
C SER A 362 8.85 -8.46 -12.29
N PHE A 363 7.83 -8.08 -13.07
CA PHE A 363 7.97 -7.81 -14.51
C PHE A 363 8.79 -6.56 -14.83
N ARG A 364 9.12 -5.76 -13.83
CA ARG A 364 10.16 -4.71 -13.90
C ARG A 364 11.52 -5.20 -14.42
N PHE A 365 11.74 -6.51 -14.34
CA PHE A 365 12.95 -7.20 -14.81
C PHE A 365 12.77 -7.88 -16.17
N GLN A 366 11.74 -7.53 -16.95
CA GLN A 366 11.51 -8.11 -18.27
C GLN A 366 12.68 -7.89 -19.23
N GLU A 367 13.28 -6.69 -19.21
CA GLU A 367 14.52 -6.36 -19.94
C GLU A 367 15.81 -6.69 -19.15
N GLY A 368 15.71 -7.52 -18.12
CA GLY A 368 16.86 -8.04 -17.37
C GLY A 368 17.16 -7.36 -16.04
N PHE A 369 18.29 -7.74 -15.42
CA PHE A 369 18.59 -7.40 -14.02
C PHE A 369 18.78 -5.90 -13.79
N LEU A 370 19.31 -5.17 -14.76
CA LEU A 370 19.63 -3.74 -14.61
C LEU A 370 18.43 -2.84 -14.89
N ALA A 371 17.40 -3.34 -15.58
CA ALA A 371 16.27 -2.55 -16.06
C ALA A 371 15.62 -1.62 -15.00
N PRO A 372 15.40 -2.02 -13.74
CA PRO A 372 14.83 -1.13 -12.72
C PRO A 372 15.88 -0.51 -11.76
N LEU A 373 17.15 -0.44 -12.15
CA LEU A 373 18.23 0.09 -11.32
C LEU A 373 18.04 1.61 -11.08
N PRO A 374 18.32 2.15 -9.88
CA PRO A 374 18.25 3.59 -9.68
C PRO A 374 19.11 4.37 -10.69
N GLY A 375 18.47 5.22 -11.49
CA GLY A 375 19.12 6.01 -12.55
C GLY A 375 19.14 5.36 -13.93
N TYR A 376 18.60 4.13 -14.09
CA TYR A 376 18.45 3.43 -15.36
C TYR A 376 17.12 2.67 -15.36
N HIS A 377 16.21 3.03 -16.28
CA HIS A 377 14.83 2.54 -16.31
C HIS A 377 14.39 2.07 -17.70
N GLU A 378 15.34 1.57 -18.51
CA GLU A 378 15.04 1.09 -19.86
C GLU A 378 14.17 -0.18 -19.79
N GLY A 379 12.99 -0.12 -20.41
CA GLY A 379 11.99 -1.20 -20.36
C GLY A 379 11.40 -1.48 -18.97
N ASP A 380 11.66 -0.63 -17.98
CA ASP A 380 11.07 -0.74 -16.64
C ASP A 380 9.58 -0.38 -16.69
N VAL A 381 8.79 -1.20 -16.01
CA VAL A 381 7.32 -1.07 -15.95
C VAL A 381 6.85 -0.85 -14.52
N ARG A 382 5.59 -0.48 -14.34
CA ARG A 382 4.97 -0.31 -13.03
C ARG A 382 3.50 -0.67 -13.10
N ILE A 383 2.97 -1.06 -11.95
CA ILE A 383 1.53 -1.02 -11.71
C ILE A 383 1.17 0.46 -11.54
N PRO A 384 0.28 1.03 -12.37
CA PRO A 384 -0.07 2.44 -12.25
C PRO A 384 -0.83 2.76 -10.97
N ALA A 385 -0.60 3.98 -10.47
CA ALA A 385 -1.25 4.49 -9.27
C ALA A 385 -2.48 5.31 -9.66
N LEU A 386 -3.66 4.70 -9.53
CA LEU A 386 -4.95 5.34 -9.75
C LEU A 386 -5.35 6.09 -8.46
N LYS A 387 -5.03 7.38 -8.34
CA LYS A 387 -5.15 8.12 -7.06
C LYS A 387 -6.59 8.26 -6.55
N ALA A 388 -7.54 8.44 -7.46
CA ALA A 388 -8.95 8.63 -7.14
C ALA A 388 -9.76 7.32 -7.15
N ASP A 389 -9.18 6.24 -7.69
CA ASP A 389 -9.77 4.90 -7.62
C ASP A 389 -9.34 4.21 -6.32
N GLN A 390 -10.31 3.68 -5.61
CA GLN A 390 -10.06 2.91 -4.40
C GLN A 390 -9.90 1.42 -4.65
N ASN A 391 -10.40 0.95 -5.78
CA ASN A 391 -10.27 -0.44 -6.20
C ASN A 391 -9.01 -0.53 -7.06
N LYS A 392 -7.87 -0.70 -6.39
CA LYS A 392 -6.58 -0.85 -7.07
C LYS A 392 -6.50 -2.20 -7.78
N MET A 393 -5.65 -2.28 -8.81
CA MET A 393 -5.29 -3.55 -9.42
C MET A 393 -4.74 -4.54 -8.38
N PRO A 394 -5.07 -5.84 -8.49
CA PRO A 394 -5.57 -6.54 -9.67
C PRO A 394 -7.04 -6.33 -9.96
N PHE A 395 -7.39 -6.32 -11.24
CA PHE A 395 -8.77 -6.46 -11.67
C PHE A 395 -9.11 -7.93 -11.84
N VAL A 396 -10.08 -8.42 -11.08
CA VAL A 396 -10.55 -9.81 -11.21
C VAL A 396 -11.63 -9.88 -12.28
N ALA A 397 -11.39 -10.68 -13.29
CA ALA A 397 -12.29 -10.91 -14.43
C ALA A 397 -12.19 -12.37 -14.89
N PHE A 398 -13.25 -12.85 -15.53
CA PHE A 398 -13.22 -14.12 -16.24
C PHE A 398 -12.57 -13.93 -17.60
N PHE A 399 -11.65 -14.82 -17.96
CA PHE A 399 -11.04 -14.84 -19.28
C PHE A 399 -11.26 -16.20 -19.95
N ASP A 400 -11.65 -16.11 -21.21
CA ASP A 400 -11.77 -17.18 -22.18
C ASP A 400 -10.58 -17.08 -23.15
N PHE A 401 -9.76 -18.12 -23.21
CA PHE A 401 -8.56 -18.15 -24.04
C PHE A 401 -8.80 -18.79 -25.42
N ASP A 402 -10.05 -19.15 -25.74
CA ASP A 402 -10.53 -19.69 -27.02
C ASP A 402 -9.70 -20.90 -27.49
N LYS A 403 -8.73 -20.67 -28.38
CA LYS A 403 -7.90 -21.72 -29.01
C LYS A 403 -6.62 -22.03 -28.25
N ASP A 404 -6.23 -21.19 -27.30
CA ASP A 404 -5.04 -21.44 -26.49
C ASP A 404 -5.33 -22.53 -25.44
N PRO A 405 -4.34 -23.36 -25.08
CA PRO A 405 -4.55 -24.53 -24.21
C PRO A 405 -4.67 -24.18 -22.72
N TYR A 406 -5.22 -23.01 -22.39
CA TYR A 406 -5.35 -22.51 -21.02
C TYR A 406 -6.81 -22.58 -20.55
N ASP A 407 -7.02 -22.83 -19.26
CA ASP A 407 -8.38 -22.97 -18.73
C ASP A 407 -9.11 -21.62 -18.67
N ASP A 408 -10.38 -21.61 -19.05
CA ASP A 408 -11.25 -20.44 -18.90
C ASP A 408 -11.74 -20.34 -17.45
N LYS A 409 -11.37 -19.25 -16.77
CA LYS A 409 -11.66 -19.04 -15.33
C LYS A 409 -11.42 -17.60 -14.90
N LEU A 410 -11.50 -17.35 -13.60
CA LEU A 410 -11.14 -16.06 -13.01
C LEU A 410 -9.63 -15.87 -13.01
N TYR A 411 -9.17 -14.73 -13.51
CA TYR A 411 -7.78 -14.28 -13.41
C TYR A 411 -7.69 -12.91 -12.74
N HIS A 412 -6.56 -12.68 -12.08
CA HIS A 412 -6.09 -11.36 -11.70
C HIS A 412 -5.39 -10.73 -12.89
N TYR A 413 -5.96 -9.63 -13.37
CA TYR A 413 -5.42 -8.85 -14.46
C TYR A 413 -4.62 -7.64 -13.94
N TYR A 414 -3.45 -7.41 -14.55
CA TYR A 414 -2.70 -6.17 -14.41
C TYR A 414 -2.37 -5.58 -15.79
N GLY A 415 -2.72 -4.31 -15.99
CA GLY A 415 -2.19 -3.52 -17.09
C GLY A 415 -0.99 -2.72 -16.60
N LEU A 416 0.22 -3.15 -16.95
CA LEU A 416 1.46 -2.48 -16.59
C LEU A 416 1.74 -1.33 -17.55
N GLU A 417 2.21 -0.22 -17.00
CA GLU A 417 2.63 0.97 -17.75
C GLU A 417 4.14 1.17 -17.60
N PRO A 418 4.79 1.95 -18.48
CA PRO A 418 6.18 2.36 -18.28
C PRO A 418 6.42 3.00 -16.91
N PHE A 419 7.63 2.84 -16.37
CA PHE A 419 8.03 3.42 -15.09
C PHE A 419 7.87 4.95 -15.06
N ASP A 420 8.17 5.59 -16.18
CA ASP A 420 7.93 7.03 -16.39
C ASP A 420 6.42 7.33 -16.29
N LYS A 421 6.07 8.27 -15.42
CA LYS A 421 4.65 8.60 -15.13
C LYS A 421 3.98 9.38 -16.25
N ASP A 422 4.78 10.02 -17.10
CA ASP A 422 4.29 10.80 -18.22
C ASP A 422 3.98 9.89 -19.43
N LYS A 423 4.50 8.66 -19.43
CA LYS A 423 4.21 7.63 -20.41
C LYS A 423 3.12 6.71 -19.87
N GLN A 424 1.89 6.94 -20.31
CA GLN A 424 0.71 6.24 -19.82
C GLN A 424 0.15 5.21 -20.82
N ALA A 425 0.97 4.76 -21.78
CA ALA A 425 0.60 3.65 -22.66
C ALA A 425 0.62 2.32 -21.90
N LEU A 426 -0.25 1.39 -22.28
CA LEU A 426 -0.23 0.02 -21.80
C LEU A 426 0.98 -0.69 -22.38
N ASN A 427 1.90 -1.12 -21.53
CA ASN A 427 3.12 -1.81 -21.93
C ASN A 427 2.95 -3.33 -21.91
N THR A 428 2.39 -3.87 -20.82
CA THR A 428 2.24 -5.32 -20.64
C THR A 428 0.91 -5.64 -19.99
N SER A 429 0.18 -6.60 -20.56
CA SER A 429 -1.00 -7.20 -19.92
C SER A 429 -0.60 -8.49 -19.22
N LEU A 430 -0.90 -8.63 -17.93
CA LEU A 430 -0.64 -9.85 -17.16
C LEU A 430 -1.94 -10.52 -16.74
N PHE A 431 -2.00 -11.85 -16.89
CA PHE A 431 -3.11 -12.68 -16.44
C PHE A 431 -2.57 -13.76 -15.50
N LEU A 432 -2.95 -13.66 -14.23
CA LEU A 432 -2.57 -14.62 -13.19
C LEU A 432 -3.81 -15.39 -12.74
N ALA A 433 -3.82 -16.71 -12.89
CA ALA A 433 -5.00 -17.51 -12.54
C ALA A 433 -5.38 -17.28 -11.07
N GLY A 434 -6.66 -16.99 -10.83
CA GLY A 434 -7.20 -16.71 -9.51
C GLY A 434 -7.10 -17.90 -8.57
N ASP A 435 -7.06 -19.13 -9.07
CA ASP A 435 -6.99 -20.36 -8.26
C ASP A 435 -5.54 -20.81 -8.00
N GLY A 436 -4.57 -20.03 -8.49
CA GLY A 436 -3.14 -20.25 -8.28
C GLY A 436 -2.53 -21.30 -9.20
N THR A 437 -3.23 -21.68 -10.27
CA THR A 437 -2.76 -22.70 -11.20
C THR A 437 -2.28 -22.17 -12.52
N GLY A 438 -1.47 -22.98 -13.19
CA GLY A 438 -0.91 -22.63 -14.48
C GLY A 438 0.18 -21.58 -14.38
N LYS A 439 0.40 -20.96 -15.53
CA LYS A 439 1.53 -20.08 -15.80
C LYS A 439 1.11 -18.63 -15.65
N VAL A 440 2.07 -17.74 -15.50
CA VAL A 440 1.79 -16.30 -15.66
C VAL A 440 1.69 -16.05 -17.15
N LEU A 441 0.47 -15.80 -17.62
CA LEU A 441 0.23 -15.46 -19.01
C LEU A 441 0.43 -13.97 -19.18
N TYR A 442 1.04 -13.55 -20.29
CA TYR A 442 1.24 -12.13 -20.56
C TYR A 442 1.14 -11.80 -22.04
N ILE A 443 0.95 -10.52 -22.35
CA ILE A 443 1.08 -9.96 -23.69
C ILE A 443 1.98 -8.73 -23.57
N ASP A 444 3.07 -8.71 -24.33
CA ASP A 444 3.92 -7.54 -24.46
C ASP A 444 3.41 -6.64 -25.59
N HIS A 445 2.65 -5.61 -25.22
CA HIS A 445 2.08 -4.66 -26.16
C HIS A 445 3.16 -3.73 -26.74
N ALA A 446 4.25 -3.49 -26.02
CA ALA A 446 5.33 -2.64 -26.50
C ALA A 446 6.14 -3.34 -27.60
N GLU A 447 6.45 -4.63 -27.43
CA GLU A 447 7.11 -5.44 -28.45
C GLU A 447 6.23 -5.62 -29.69
N ARG A 448 4.92 -5.84 -29.48
CA ARG A 448 3.92 -5.94 -30.57
C ARG A 448 3.61 -4.63 -31.27
N LYS A 449 4.02 -3.50 -30.68
CA LYS A 449 3.67 -2.15 -31.12
C LYS A 449 2.16 -1.91 -31.13
N ASP A 450 1.46 -2.51 -30.17
CA ASP A 450 0.06 -2.21 -29.91
C ASP A 450 -0.01 -0.82 -29.27
N ALA A 451 -0.62 0.15 -29.96
CA ALA A 451 -0.79 1.51 -29.46
C ALA A 451 -1.93 1.62 -28.45
N TYR A 452 -1.90 0.84 -27.38
CA TYR A 452 -2.95 0.83 -26.35
C TYR A 452 -2.69 1.83 -25.22
N ILE A 453 -3.72 2.56 -24.80
CA ILE A 453 -3.69 3.39 -23.60
C ILE A 453 -3.74 2.55 -22.34
N GLY A 454 -3.00 2.98 -21.33
CA GLY A 454 -3.00 2.41 -20.00
C GLY A 454 -4.17 2.89 -19.16
N SER A 455 -4.47 2.14 -18.10
CA SER A 455 -5.57 2.44 -17.18
C SER A 455 -5.50 3.83 -16.55
N SER A 456 -4.30 4.42 -16.40
CA SER A 456 -4.15 5.75 -15.77
C SER A 456 -4.66 6.91 -16.61
N THR A 457 -4.78 6.74 -17.93
CA THR A 457 -5.34 7.77 -18.84
C THR A 457 -6.85 7.63 -19.01
N VAL A 458 -7.42 6.46 -18.72
CA VAL A 458 -8.84 6.17 -19.00
C VAL A 458 -9.77 7.15 -18.29
N SER A 459 -9.46 7.52 -17.04
CA SER A 459 -10.27 8.49 -16.29
C SER A 459 -10.37 9.84 -16.97
N SER A 460 -9.27 10.37 -17.54
CA SER A 460 -9.28 11.68 -18.17
C SER A 460 -10.04 11.65 -19.49
N LYS A 461 -9.95 10.55 -20.24
CA LYS A 461 -10.73 10.35 -21.48
C LYS A 461 -12.23 10.30 -21.22
N ILE A 462 -12.67 9.62 -20.17
CA ILE A 462 -14.08 9.61 -19.77
C ILE A 462 -14.56 11.00 -19.39
N ILE A 463 -13.78 11.74 -18.58
CA ILE A 463 -14.11 13.11 -18.19
C ILE A 463 -14.20 14.05 -19.40
N GLU A 464 -13.24 13.92 -20.32
CA GLU A 464 -13.18 14.70 -21.55
C GLU A 464 -14.37 14.44 -22.48
N SER A 465 -14.83 13.18 -22.55
CA SER A 465 -15.98 12.78 -23.39
C SER A 465 -17.30 13.46 -22.99
N ARG A 466 -17.45 13.88 -21.72
CA ARG A 466 -18.63 14.60 -21.21
C ARG A 466 -18.23 15.74 -20.27
N LYS A 467 -17.78 16.85 -20.84
CA LYS A 467 -17.34 18.05 -20.08
C LYS A 467 -18.43 18.67 -19.18
N ASN A 468 -19.70 18.52 -19.53
CA ASN A 468 -20.85 19.11 -18.81
C ASN A 468 -21.39 18.21 -17.67
N TYR A 469 -20.69 17.14 -17.31
CA TYR A 469 -21.07 16.25 -16.20
C TYR A 469 -20.54 16.77 -14.86
N ASP A 470 -21.25 16.53 -13.75
CA ASP A 470 -20.81 16.96 -12.40
C ASP A 470 -19.67 16.04 -11.90
N TRP A 471 -18.44 16.33 -12.34
CA TRP A 471 -17.22 15.58 -11.98
C TRP A 471 -16.68 15.90 -10.59
N GLU A 472 -17.22 16.91 -9.91
CA GLU A 472 -16.87 17.17 -8.51
C GLU A 472 -17.47 16.06 -7.62
N LYS A 473 -18.73 15.72 -7.89
CA LYS A 473 -19.47 14.67 -7.16
C LYS A 473 -19.33 13.27 -7.74
N ASN A 474 -19.00 13.15 -9.02
CA ASN A 474 -18.91 11.86 -9.69
C ASN A 474 -17.52 11.59 -10.25
N TYR A 475 -17.14 10.33 -10.31
CA TYR A 475 -15.82 9.97 -10.81
C TYR A 475 -15.82 8.55 -11.42
N PRO A 476 -15.12 8.30 -12.54
CA PRO A 476 -14.98 6.96 -13.10
C PRO A 476 -13.98 6.11 -12.29
N VAL A 477 -14.34 4.85 -12.02
CA VAL A 477 -13.53 3.90 -11.22
C VAL A 477 -13.56 2.50 -11.82
N GLU A 478 -12.65 1.63 -11.35
CA GLU A 478 -12.45 0.25 -11.78
C GLU A 478 -12.29 0.10 -13.30
N PHE A 479 -11.19 0.61 -13.87
CA PHE A 479 -10.81 0.47 -15.27
C PHE A 479 -10.41 -0.97 -15.61
N ARG A 480 -11.40 -1.85 -15.77
CA ARG A 480 -11.22 -3.29 -15.98
C ARG A 480 -11.05 -3.61 -17.45
N PRO A 481 -10.29 -4.65 -17.82
CA PRO A 481 -10.23 -5.08 -19.21
C PRO A 481 -11.60 -5.58 -19.67
N TYR A 482 -12.00 -5.19 -20.86
CA TYR A 482 -13.11 -5.74 -21.63
C TYR A 482 -12.56 -6.09 -23.00
N MET A 483 -12.34 -7.38 -23.24
CA MET A 483 -11.75 -7.87 -24.47
C MET A 483 -12.80 -8.72 -25.19
N ARG A 484 -13.18 -8.32 -26.40
CA ARG A 484 -14.24 -9.00 -27.15
C ARG A 484 -13.91 -9.06 -28.63
N GLU A 485 -14.43 -10.08 -29.29
CA GLU A 485 -14.45 -10.12 -30.74
C GLU A 485 -15.59 -9.23 -31.25
N VAL A 486 -15.23 -8.13 -31.91
CA VAL A 486 -16.18 -7.19 -32.52
C VAL A 486 -15.83 -7.04 -33.99
N ASP A 487 -16.76 -7.45 -34.85
CA ASP A 487 -16.60 -7.47 -36.31
C ASP A 487 -15.48 -8.41 -36.81
N GLY A 488 -15.31 -9.56 -36.16
CA GLY A 488 -14.32 -10.56 -36.53
C GLY A 488 -12.88 -10.26 -36.07
N GLU A 489 -12.69 -9.15 -35.32
CA GLU A 489 -11.41 -8.78 -34.72
C GLU A 489 -11.52 -8.70 -33.21
N LYS A 490 -10.50 -9.22 -32.50
CA LYS A 490 -10.40 -9.06 -31.05
C LYS A 490 -9.97 -7.63 -30.72
N ARG A 491 -10.78 -6.95 -29.92
CA ARG A 491 -10.57 -5.55 -29.52
C ARG A 491 -10.48 -5.44 -28.01
N PHE A 492 -9.62 -4.53 -27.56
CA PHE A 492 -9.43 -4.20 -26.15
C PHE A 492 -10.17 -2.89 -25.84
N PHE A 493 -11.09 -2.94 -24.89
CA PHE A 493 -11.66 -1.78 -24.21
C PHE A 493 -11.37 -1.78 -22.71
N TRP A 494 -11.37 -0.60 -22.09
CA TRP A 494 -11.42 -0.43 -20.65
C TRP A 494 -12.85 -0.20 -20.19
N LEU A 495 -13.42 -1.16 -19.48
CA LEU A 495 -14.72 -1.07 -18.82
C LEU A 495 -14.58 -0.28 -17.52
N SER A 496 -15.37 0.77 -17.38
CA SER A 496 -15.34 1.65 -16.19
C SER A 496 -16.74 1.95 -15.71
N THR A 497 -16.88 2.21 -14.41
CA THR A 497 -18.17 2.61 -13.83
C THR A 497 -18.05 4.00 -13.23
N VAL A 498 -18.99 4.89 -13.55
CA VAL A 498 -19.08 6.22 -12.92
C VAL A 498 -19.81 6.08 -11.58
N VAL A 499 -19.16 6.52 -10.51
CA VAL A 499 -19.70 6.45 -9.15
C VAL A 499 -19.84 7.84 -8.54
N THR A 500 -20.81 7.99 -7.64
CA THR A 500 -21.02 9.22 -6.87
C THR A 500 -20.35 9.11 -5.50
N LYS A 501 -19.67 10.18 -5.07
CA LYS A 501 -19.07 10.29 -3.73
C LYS A 501 -20.16 10.45 -2.67
N VAL A 502 -20.07 9.65 -1.61
CA VAL A 502 -21.09 9.58 -0.55
C VAL A 502 -20.62 10.29 0.72
N ASP A 503 -19.32 10.51 0.88
CA ASP A 503 -18.74 11.18 2.03
C ASP A 503 -17.69 12.22 1.63
N ASP A 504 -17.50 13.24 2.48
CA ASP A 504 -16.51 14.30 2.28
C ASP A 504 -15.07 13.76 2.33
N SER A 505 -14.88 12.59 2.95
CA SER A 505 -13.60 11.87 2.95
C SER A 505 -13.33 11.09 1.66
N GLY A 506 -14.35 10.97 0.80
CA GLY A 506 -14.34 10.23 -0.44
C GLY A 506 -14.07 8.73 -0.26
N GLN A 507 -14.28 8.14 0.92
CA GLN A 507 -14.04 6.71 1.22
C GLN A 507 -15.22 5.80 0.87
N GLY A 508 -16.42 6.35 0.69
CA GLY A 508 -17.60 5.63 0.24
C GLY A 508 -18.07 6.16 -1.11
N PHE A 509 -18.26 5.26 -2.08
CA PHE A 509 -18.88 5.59 -3.36
C PHE A 509 -20.04 4.64 -3.64
N ILE A 510 -21.05 5.13 -4.36
CA ILE A 510 -22.18 4.33 -4.84
C ILE A 510 -22.27 4.54 -6.35
N GLY A 511 -22.36 3.44 -7.11
CA GLY A 511 -22.64 3.48 -8.55
C GLY A 511 -24.08 3.88 -8.87
N GLY A 512 -24.97 3.86 -7.87
CA GLY A 512 -26.42 4.00 -8.03
C GLY A 512 -27.08 2.65 -8.28
N SER A 513 -28.42 2.61 -8.24
CA SER A 513 -29.20 1.38 -8.47
C SER A 513 -29.04 0.84 -9.90
N ILE A 514 -28.76 1.71 -10.87
CA ILE A 514 -28.32 1.34 -12.23
C ILE A 514 -27.17 2.28 -12.58
N PRO A 515 -25.92 1.79 -12.58
CA PRO A 515 -24.77 2.65 -12.72
C PRO A 515 -24.54 3.06 -14.17
N GLU A 516 -23.80 4.15 -14.36
CA GLU A 516 -23.35 4.56 -15.68
C GLU A 516 -22.03 3.86 -16.00
N VAL A 517 -22.02 3.13 -17.10
CA VAL A 517 -20.89 2.29 -17.51
C VAL A 517 -20.36 2.79 -18.84
N THR A 518 -19.03 2.84 -18.95
CA THR A 518 -18.33 3.29 -20.15
C THR A 518 -17.36 2.23 -20.64
N LEU A 519 -17.24 2.10 -21.95
CA LEU A 519 -16.20 1.33 -22.63
C LEU A 519 -15.28 2.30 -23.37
N THR A 520 -14.02 2.36 -22.96
CA THR A 520 -13.01 3.19 -23.63
C THR A 520 -12.15 2.32 -24.53
N ASP A 521 -12.17 2.53 -25.84
CA ASP A 521 -11.32 1.80 -26.79
C ASP A 521 -9.85 2.05 -26.46
N ALA A 522 -9.10 0.98 -26.21
CA ALA A 522 -7.71 1.10 -25.77
C ALA A 522 -6.82 1.67 -26.88
N ARG A 523 -7.15 1.48 -28.16
CA ARG A 523 -6.32 1.92 -29.29
C ARG A 523 -6.60 3.37 -29.68
N ILE A 524 -7.87 3.72 -29.88
CA ILE A 524 -8.25 5.06 -30.38
C ILE A 524 -8.69 6.03 -29.27
N SER A 525 -8.73 5.59 -28.01
CA SER A 525 -9.10 6.39 -26.84
C SER A 525 -10.52 6.98 -26.85
N GLN A 526 -11.39 6.51 -27.74
CA GLN A 526 -12.79 6.93 -27.81
C GLN A 526 -13.62 6.25 -26.71
N VAL A 527 -14.57 7.00 -26.14
CA VAL A 527 -15.39 6.55 -25.01
C VAL A 527 -16.83 6.35 -25.45
N VAL A 528 -17.32 5.13 -25.33
CA VAL A 528 -18.72 4.77 -25.53
C VAL A 528 -19.42 4.68 -24.18
N TRP A 529 -20.54 5.38 -24.03
CA TRP A 529 -21.36 5.33 -22.83
C TRP A 529 -22.50 4.34 -23.05
N LEU A 530 -22.48 3.23 -22.34
CA LEU A 530 -23.45 2.15 -22.55
C LEU A 530 -24.85 2.59 -22.15
N ASP A 531 -25.82 2.27 -23.01
CA ASP A 531 -27.22 2.53 -22.70
C ASP A 531 -27.68 1.70 -21.49
N LYS A 532 -28.38 2.35 -20.56
CA LYS A 532 -28.88 1.70 -19.32
C LYS A 532 -29.72 0.46 -19.61
N GLY A 533 -30.48 0.45 -20.70
CA GLY A 533 -31.30 -0.69 -21.14
C GLY A 533 -30.49 -1.86 -21.72
N ASN A 534 -29.26 -1.61 -22.16
CA ASN A 534 -28.35 -2.63 -22.71
C ASN A 534 -27.52 -3.31 -21.62
N LEU A 535 -27.38 -2.72 -20.43
CA LEU A 535 -26.55 -3.26 -19.34
C LEU A 535 -26.79 -4.74 -19.00
N PRO A 536 -28.04 -5.25 -18.94
CA PRO A 536 -28.27 -6.67 -18.67
C PRO A 536 -27.88 -7.62 -19.82
N LYS A 537 -27.47 -7.11 -20.99
CA LYS A 537 -27.26 -7.87 -22.23
C LYS A 537 -25.91 -7.52 -22.86
N PRO A 538 -24.83 -8.24 -22.53
CA PRO A 538 -23.50 -7.97 -23.07
C PRO A 538 -23.45 -7.93 -24.60
N GLU A 539 -24.25 -8.73 -25.32
CA GLU A 539 -24.29 -8.73 -26.78
C GLU A 539 -24.90 -7.44 -27.37
N ALA A 540 -25.63 -6.68 -26.55
CA ALA A 540 -26.08 -5.34 -26.94
C ALA A 540 -24.94 -4.32 -26.86
N TRP A 541 -23.93 -4.54 -26.01
CA TRP A 541 -22.77 -3.67 -25.89
C TRP A 541 -21.90 -3.78 -27.14
N ASP A 542 -21.67 -5.01 -27.62
CA ASP A 542 -20.89 -5.24 -28.84
C ASP A 542 -21.52 -4.59 -30.08
N ARG A 543 -22.87 -4.62 -30.16
CA ARG A 543 -23.61 -3.90 -31.21
C ARG A 543 -23.47 -2.39 -31.08
N GLN A 544 -23.63 -1.85 -29.87
CA GLN A 544 -23.46 -0.42 -29.62
C GLN A 544 -22.03 0.04 -29.94
N LEU A 545 -21.01 -0.73 -29.55
CA LEU A 545 -19.62 -0.49 -29.91
C LEU A 545 -19.43 -0.46 -31.43
N LYS A 546 -19.98 -1.43 -32.15
CA LYS A 546 -19.89 -1.47 -33.62
C LYS A 546 -20.59 -0.27 -34.26
N ASP A 547 -21.75 0.12 -33.76
CA ASP A 547 -22.53 1.23 -34.30
C ASP A 547 -21.84 2.59 -34.05
N GLU A 548 -21.24 2.79 -32.87
CA GLU A 548 -20.56 4.05 -32.51
C GLU A 548 -19.12 4.13 -33.00
N LEU A 549 -18.37 3.03 -32.99
CA LEU A 549 -16.94 3.01 -33.27
C LEU A 549 -16.54 2.36 -34.60
N GLY A 550 -17.43 1.62 -35.26
CA GLY A 550 -17.13 0.88 -36.48
C GLY A 550 -16.53 1.73 -37.61
N GLY A 551 -16.92 3.01 -37.70
CA GLY A 551 -16.35 3.96 -38.65
C GLY A 551 -14.86 4.24 -38.43
N TYR A 552 -14.38 4.24 -37.18
CA TYR A 552 -13.00 4.51 -36.81
C TYR A 552 -12.06 3.32 -37.01
N TRP A 553 -12.60 2.10 -37.01
CA TRP A 553 -11.83 0.87 -37.19
C TRP A 553 -11.50 0.56 -38.66
N SER A 554 -12.07 1.31 -39.60
CA SER A 554 -11.80 1.13 -41.03
C SER A 554 -10.36 1.55 -41.40
N PRO A 555 -9.60 0.74 -42.17
CA PRO A 555 -8.17 0.95 -42.43
C PRO A 555 -7.77 2.31 -43.02
N GLY A 556 -8.72 3.05 -43.63
CA GLY A 556 -8.46 4.32 -44.32
C GLY A 556 -8.43 5.57 -43.44
N GLN A 557 -8.83 5.50 -42.17
CA GLN A 557 -8.83 6.66 -41.26
C GLN A 557 -7.76 6.58 -40.16
N ILE A 558 -7.25 5.39 -39.86
CA ILE A 558 -6.19 5.18 -38.85
C ILE A 558 -4.89 5.90 -39.26
N GLN A 559 -4.54 5.90 -40.55
CA GLN A 559 -3.36 6.62 -41.07
C GLN A 559 -3.46 8.16 -40.99
N ASN A 560 -4.67 8.73 -41.01
CA ASN A 560 -4.83 10.19 -40.94
C ASN A 560 -4.72 10.71 -39.49
N ASN A 561 -5.20 9.93 -38.50
CA ASN A 561 -5.01 10.29 -37.08
C ASN A 561 -3.58 10.03 -36.60
N GLU A 562 -2.89 9.00 -37.13
CA GLU A 562 -1.46 8.76 -36.87
C GLU A 562 -0.54 9.86 -37.47
N GLN A 563 -1.02 10.61 -38.48
CA GLN A 563 -0.32 11.77 -39.03
C GLN A 563 -0.66 13.09 -38.35
N GLU A 564 -1.85 13.26 -37.76
CA GLU A 564 -2.21 14.47 -37.02
C GLU A 564 -1.70 14.48 -35.56
N GLU A 565 -1.44 13.32 -34.95
CA GLU A 565 -0.65 13.21 -33.72
C GLU A 565 0.75 12.68 -34.05
N GLY A 566 1.69 13.60 -34.33
CA GLY A 566 3.05 13.29 -34.76
C GLY A 566 3.78 12.23 -33.93
N ILE A 567 3.93 11.04 -34.51
CA ILE A 567 4.70 9.92 -33.93
C ILE A 567 6.18 9.91 -34.39
N GLU A 568 6.60 10.70 -35.39
CA GLU A 568 7.99 10.65 -35.88
C GLU A 568 9.00 11.55 -35.15
N GLU A 569 8.61 12.41 -34.20
CA GLU A 569 9.58 13.22 -33.43
C GLU A 569 9.92 12.62 -32.05
N ARG A 570 9.30 11.50 -31.66
CA ARG A 570 9.47 10.90 -30.32
C ARG A 570 10.51 9.79 -30.20
N LEU A 571 11.19 9.42 -31.30
CA LEU A 571 12.14 8.30 -31.30
C LEU A 571 13.43 8.56 -32.08
N THR A 572 13.95 9.78 -32.14
CA THR A 572 15.39 10.02 -32.41
C THR A 572 15.74 11.48 -32.12
N ASN A 573 16.44 11.74 -31.02
CA ASN A 573 17.39 12.86 -30.93
C ASN A 573 18.33 12.61 -29.73
N THR A 574 19.29 11.72 -29.95
CA THR A 574 20.52 11.66 -29.16
C THR A 574 21.69 11.58 -30.13
N SER A 575 22.13 12.73 -30.65
CA SER A 575 23.51 12.94 -31.08
C SER A 575 23.70 14.39 -31.53
N GLU A 576 24.79 14.99 -31.04
CA GLU A 576 25.41 16.22 -31.53
C GLU A 576 24.76 17.54 -31.11
N THR A 577 25.36 18.20 -30.11
CA THR A 577 26.08 19.46 -30.34
C THR A 577 27.05 19.71 -29.17
N GLU A 578 28.35 19.66 -29.47
CA GLU A 578 29.43 20.13 -28.60
C GLU A 578 29.53 21.66 -28.56
N GLU A 579 30.11 22.14 -27.45
CA GLU A 579 31.00 23.31 -27.33
C GLU A 579 30.45 24.76 -27.45
N ARG A 580 30.41 25.48 -26.32
CA ARG A 580 31.44 26.47 -25.92
C ARG A 580 31.08 27.32 -24.68
N SER A 581 32.05 27.38 -23.74
CA SER A 581 32.55 28.56 -23.00
C SER A 581 31.57 29.29 -22.04
N SER A 582 31.84 29.60 -20.77
CA SER A 582 33.08 29.95 -20.09
C SER A 582 32.91 29.91 -18.56
N THR A 583 34.02 29.70 -17.87
CA THR A 583 34.22 29.66 -16.42
C THR A 583 34.14 31.05 -15.77
N GLN A 584 33.47 31.19 -14.62
CA GLN A 584 33.94 32.05 -13.52
C GLN A 584 33.53 31.47 -12.15
N THR A 585 34.54 31.21 -11.33
CA THR A 585 34.43 30.85 -9.91
C THR A 585 34.73 32.09 -9.09
N THR A 586 33.86 32.54 -8.17
CA THR A 586 34.31 33.21 -6.94
C THR A 586 33.28 33.04 -5.80
N THR A 587 33.83 32.97 -4.60
CA THR A 587 33.37 32.53 -3.28
C THR A 587 32.28 33.35 -2.58
N LEU A 588 31.44 32.65 -1.79
CA LEU A 588 30.56 33.18 -0.73
C LEU A 588 31.34 33.75 0.48
N PRO A 589 30.73 34.70 1.22
CA PRO A 589 30.62 34.56 2.67
C PRO A 589 29.19 34.84 3.23
N ASP A 590 29.01 34.39 4.48
CA ASP A 590 27.78 34.10 5.23
C ASP A 590 26.80 35.26 5.53
N GLY A 591 25.52 34.90 5.68
CA GLY A 591 24.51 35.68 6.43
C GLY A 591 23.08 35.36 6.00
N PHE A 592 22.27 34.79 6.91
CA PHE A 592 20.87 34.40 6.72
C PHE A 592 20.02 35.37 5.86
N ALA A 593 19.61 34.92 4.67
CA ALA A 593 18.39 35.32 3.98
C ALA A 593 18.14 34.31 2.83
N GLU A 594 17.27 33.32 3.04
CA GLU A 594 16.75 32.52 1.92
C GLU A 594 15.79 33.39 1.11
N THR A 595 16.31 33.96 0.03
CA THR A 595 15.54 34.68 -0.99
C THR A 595 14.67 33.68 -1.75
N PHE A 596 13.36 33.69 -1.50
CA PHE A 596 12.41 32.92 -2.31
C PHE A 596 12.05 33.74 -3.56
N VAL A 597 12.34 33.20 -4.74
CA VAL A 597 12.12 33.84 -6.04
C VAL A 597 10.95 33.12 -6.74
N TYR A 598 9.90 33.85 -7.12
CA TYR A 598 8.76 33.32 -7.86
C TYR A 598 8.47 34.17 -9.11
N PRO A 599 8.31 33.56 -10.30
CA PRO A 599 7.92 34.28 -11.51
C PRO A 599 6.40 34.37 -11.60
N ILE A 600 5.81 35.56 -11.80
CA ILE A 600 4.35 35.68 -12.01
C ILE A 600 3.99 36.71 -13.08
N LEU A 601 3.18 36.24 -14.03
CA LEU A 601 2.55 36.96 -15.15
C LEU A 601 1.06 37.18 -14.86
N SER A 602 0.70 38.10 -13.95
CA SER A 602 -0.58 38.88 -13.95
C SER A 602 -0.88 39.47 -12.57
N GLN A 603 -1.77 40.47 -12.54
CA GLN A 603 -2.35 41.08 -11.32
C GLN A 603 -3.46 40.20 -10.69
N ASP A 604 -3.38 38.87 -10.81
CA ASP A 604 -4.41 37.95 -10.32
C ASP A 604 -4.23 37.53 -8.86
N PHE A 605 -5.32 37.15 -8.20
CA PHE A 605 -5.36 36.72 -6.80
C PHE A 605 -4.39 35.57 -6.47
N GLU A 606 -4.19 34.64 -7.41
CA GLU A 606 -3.22 33.54 -7.23
C GLU A 606 -1.76 34.06 -7.16
N ALA A 607 -1.46 35.21 -7.79
CA ALA A 607 -0.16 35.86 -7.68
C ALA A 607 0.10 36.33 -6.25
N VAL A 608 -0.86 37.06 -5.67
CA VAL A 608 -0.77 37.59 -4.29
C VAL A 608 -0.75 36.45 -3.26
N LYS A 609 -1.59 35.42 -3.46
CA LYS A 609 -1.62 34.23 -2.60
C LYS A 609 -0.27 33.54 -2.54
N SER A 610 0.41 33.35 -3.67
CA SER A 610 1.75 32.74 -3.69
C SER A 610 2.82 33.56 -2.93
N MET A 611 2.66 34.87 -2.83
CA MET A 611 3.57 35.77 -2.11
C MET A 611 3.37 35.76 -0.58
N VAL A 612 2.13 35.53 -0.12
CA VAL A 612 1.78 35.52 1.33
C VAL A 612 1.94 34.12 1.95
N THR A 613 1.82 33.07 1.15
CA THR A 613 1.89 31.66 1.58
C THR A 613 3.18 31.27 2.34
N PRO A 614 4.39 31.80 2.04
CA PRO A 614 5.59 31.47 2.80
C PRO A 614 5.62 32.07 4.21
N THR A 615 4.87 33.15 4.44
CA THR A 615 4.81 33.86 5.72
C THR A 615 3.92 33.15 6.75
N PHE A 616 2.99 32.30 6.28
CA PHE A 616 2.08 31.52 7.12
C PHE A 616 2.03 30.07 6.67
N ASN A 617 2.39 29.15 7.55
CA ASN A 617 2.53 27.73 7.23
C ASN A 617 1.29 27.18 6.47
N PRO A 618 1.42 26.77 5.18
CA PRO A 618 0.28 26.39 4.33
C PRO A 618 -0.44 25.12 4.77
N LEU A 619 0.12 24.36 5.73
CA LEU A 619 -0.55 23.21 6.33
C LEU A 619 -1.63 23.58 7.35
N ILE A 620 -1.81 24.87 7.67
CA ILE A 620 -2.69 25.30 8.78
C ILE A 620 -3.75 26.34 8.33
N PHE A 621 -3.74 26.91 7.13
CA PHE A 621 -4.72 27.94 6.78
C PHE A 621 -5.39 27.75 5.40
N GLN A 622 -6.71 27.86 5.34
CA GLN A 622 -7.50 27.94 4.09
C GLN A 622 -7.84 29.40 3.78
N PHE A 623 -7.68 29.79 2.51
CA PHE A 623 -8.04 31.12 2.01
C PHE A 623 -9.48 31.10 1.46
N VAL A 624 -10.31 32.03 1.92
CA VAL A 624 -11.68 32.21 1.42
C VAL A 624 -11.85 33.65 0.93
N GLU A 625 -12.32 33.81 -0.31
CA GLU A 625 -12.64 35.12 -0.89
C GLU A 625 -14.01 35.59 -0.37
N SER A 626 -14.06 36.81 0.18
CA SER A 626 -15.31 37.44 0.62
C SER A 626 -15.98 38.14 -0.57
N ASN A 627 -17.26 37.88 -0.79
CA ASN A 627 -18.06 38.55 -1.81
C ASN A 627 -18.61 39.89 -1.27
N GLU A 628 -17.81 40.95 -1.29
CA GLU A 628 -18.29 42.33 -1.07
C GLU A 628 -18.05 43.25 -2.29
N ALA A 629 -18.83 44.34 -2.34
CA ALA A 629 -19.14 45.10 -3.57
C ALA A 629 -18.18 46.24 -3.96
N ASP A 630 -17.03 46.41 -3.27
CA ASP A 630 -16.02 47.44 -3.62
C ASP A 630 -14.82 46.80 -4.35
N PRO A 631 -14.61 47.07 -5.65
CA PRO A 631 -13.55 46.45 -6.44
C PRO A 631 -12.13 46.90 -6.05
N THR A 632 -11.97 47.92 -5.21
CA THR A 632 -10.66 48.45 -4.80
C THR A 632 -10.18 47.95 -3.45
N LYS A 633 -11.05 47.31 -2.66
CA LYS A 633 -10.71 46.69 -1.38
C LYS A 633 -11.18 45.24 -1.39
N LYS A 634 -10.25 44.32 -1.67
CA LYS A 634 -10.53 42.90 -1.51
C LYS A 634 -10.09 42.44 -0.12
N ILE A 635 -11.05 42.02 0.69
CA ILE A 635 -10.84 41.49 2.05
C ILE A 635 -10.85 39.96 1.95
N HIS A 636 -9.81 39.32 2.48
CA HIS A 636 -9.64 37.87 2.43
C HIS A 636 -9.45 37.31 3.84
N ARG A 637 -10.07 36.14 4.09
CA ARG A 637 -10.03 35.46 5.40
C ARG A 637 -9.09 34.27 5.39
N LEU A 638 -8.33 34.12 6.47
CA LEU A 638 -7.50 32.95 6.77
C LEU A 638 -8.18 32.12 7.86
N LEU A 639 -8.59 30.88 7.52
CA LEU A 639 -9.24 29.95 8.44
C LEU A 639 -8.27 28.87 8.91
N SER A 640 -8.07 28.74 10.22
CA SER A 640 -7.28 27.65 10.84
C SER A 640 -8.16 26.46 11.23
N PRO A 641 -7.74 25.20 10.96
CA PRO A 641 -8.50 24.00 11.31
C PRO A 641 -8.50 23.71 12.82
N THR A 642 -7.78 24.48 13.64
CA THR A 642 -7.73 24.31 15.11
C THR A 642 -8.52 25.36 15.90
N ASN A 643 -9.39 26.16 15.26
CA ASN A 643 -10.26 27.15 15.94
C ASN A 643 -9.49 28.25 16.72
N ILE A 644 -8.24 28.55 16.34
CA ILE A 644 -7.45 29.62 16.96
C ILE A 644 -7.35 30.79 15.97
N ALA A 645 -8.28 31.73 16.12
CA ALA A 645 -8.41 33.05 15.48
C ALA A 645 -8.57 33.09 13.94
N GLU A 646 -9.70 33.62 13.49
CA GLU A 646 -9.85 34.17 12.12
C GLU A 646 -8.98 35.42 12.01
N ARG A 647 -8.21 35.53 10.92
CA ARG A 647 -7.49 36.78 10.62
C ARG A 647 -7.86 37.26 9.23
N GLU A 648 -8.23 38.53 9.14
CA GLU A 648 -8.53 39.20 7.89
C GLU A 648 -7.26 39.91 7.39
N PHE A 649 -7.02 39.82 6.09
CA PHE A 649 -6.04 40.67 5.43
C PHE A 649 -6.67 41.30 4.19
N SER A 650 -6.15 42.47 3.83
CA SER A 650 -6.49 43.15 2.59
C SER A 650 -5.22 43.50 1.84
N TYR A 651 -5.33 43.80 0.56
CA TYR A 651 -4.20 44.31 -0.20
C TYR A 651 -4.65 45.43 -1.13
N ASN A 652 -3.76 46.40 -1.31
CA ASN A 652 -3.98 47.55 -2.16
C ASN A 652 -2.77 47.73 -3.08
N TRP A 653 -3.03 47.85 -4.37
CA TRP A 653 -2.02 48.27 -5.33
C TRP A 653 -1.78 49.77 -5.18
N VAL A 654 -0.55 50.15 -4.86
CA VAL A 654 -0.16 51.56 -4.73
C VAL A 654 0.11 52.15 -6.12
N ASP A 655 0.77 51.37 -6.98
CA ASP A 655 0.94 51.64 -8.41
C ASP A 655 1.21 50.32 -9.16
N GLU A 656 1.45 50.37 -10.48
CA GLU A 656 1.68 49.17 -11.32
C GLU A 656 2.86 48.29 -10.86
N ASN A 657 3.76 48.84 -10.03
CA ASN A 657 4.96 48.18 -9.56
C ASN A 657 5.03 48.08 -8.02
N LYS A 658 4.00 48.47 -7.27
CA LYS A 658 4.00 48.46 -5.79
C LYS A 658 2.70 47.93 -5.20
N LEU A 659 2.84 47.01 -4.25
CA LEU A 659 1.74 46.32 -3.58
C LEU A 659 1.91 46.41 -2.06
N ASP A 660 0.89 46.93 -1.38
CA ASP A 660 0.80 46.96 0.07
C ASP A 660 -0.17 45.86 0.53
N VAL A 661 0.29 44.96 1.39
CA VAL A 661 -0.53 43.90 2.02
C VAL A 661 -0.71 44.25 3.49
N ILE A 662 -1.95 44.40 3.93
CA ILE A 662 -2.33 44.93 5.23
C ILE A 662 -2.96 43.81 6.06
N PHE A 663 -2.38 43.53 7.21
CA PHE A 663 -2.88 42.56 8.18
C PHE A 663 -3.47 43.29 9.38
N ASP A 664 -4.73 43.02 9.68
CA ASP A 664 -5.29 43.38 10.97
C ASP A 664 -4.85 42.33 12.00
N THR A 665 -4.17 42.78 13.06
CA THR A 665 -3.67 41.89 14.11
C THR A 665 -4.45 42.01 15.41
N SER A 666 -5.57 42.74 15.41
CA SER A 666 -6.48 42.78 16.55
C SER A 666 -7.04 41.38 16.82
N ALA A 667 -6.86 40.90 18.05
CA ALA A 667 -7.56 39.71 18.53
C ALA A 667 -8.99 40.13 18.94
N GLU A 668 -9.96 39.22 18.81
CA GLU A 668 -11.42 39.41 19.02
C GLU A 668 -11.87 40.00 20.39
N ASN A 669 -10.98 40.56 21.22
CA ASN A 669 -11.37 41.16 22.50
C ASN A 669 -10.40 42.23 23.05
N THR A 670 -9.69 42.98 22.20
CA THR A 670 -8.85 44.10 22.64
C THR A 670 -9.09 45.35 21.79
N ASP A 671 -9.47 46.48 22.42
CA ASP A 671 -9.72 47.80 21.81
C ASP A 671 -8.44 48.49 21.26
N VAL A 672 -7.42 47.73 20.87
CA VAL A 672 -6.18 48.25 20.29
C VAL A 672 -6.03 47.69 18.88
N GLU A 673 -6.38 48.51 17.89
CA GLU A 673 -6.12 48.23 16.48
C GLU A 673 -4.61 48.28 16.25
N SER A 674 -4.00 47.11 16.05
CA SER A 674 -2.61 47.01 15.62
C SER A 674 -2.60 46.45 14.20
N VAL A 675 -2.05 47.23 13.28
CA VAL A 675 -2.04 46.94 11.84
C VAL A 675 -0.59 46.76 11.39
N VAL A 676 -0.33 45.67 10.67
CA VAL A 676 0.97 45.42 10.04
C VAL A 676 0.83 45.52 8.53
N VAL A 677 1.62 46.40 7.92
CA VAL A 677 1.67 46.60 6.46
C VAL A 677 2.99 46.06 5.93
N LEU A 678 2.90 45.10 5.00
CA LEU A 678 4.02 44.57 4.23
C LEU A 678 4.03 45.20 2.84
N ARG A 679 5.13 45.85 2.46
CA ARG A 679 5.24 46.53 1.15
C ARG A 679 6.17 45.80 0.20
N TYR A 680 5.67 45.52 -0.99
CA TYR A 680 6.37 44.81 -2.04
C TYR A 680 6.56 45.70 -3.27
N GLN A 681 7.73 45.62 -3.90
CA GLN A 681 8.06 46.34 -5.13
C GLN A 681 8.47 45.37 -6.23
N LYS A 682 7.98 45.62 -7.44
CA LYS A 682 8.32 44.85 -8.63
C LYS A 682 9.72 45.18 -9.11
N GLU A 683 10.56 44.16 -9.22
CA GLU A 683 11.86 44.18 -9.89
C GLU A 683 11.86 43.11 -10.98
N GLU A 684 12.00 43.54 -12.24
CA GLU A 684 11.85 42.70 -13.44
C GLU A 684 10.49 41.98 -13.45
N ASP A 685 10.48 40.64 -13.40
CA ASP A 685 9.27 39.81 -13.39
C ASP A 685 8.90 39.29 -11.99
N THR A 686 9.45 39.89 -10.93
CA THR A 686 9.30 39.42 -9.54
C THR A 686 8.98 40.55 -8.57
N PHE A 687 8.28 40.26 -7.46
CA PHE A 687 8.05 41.23 -6.39
C PHE A 687 8.91 40.91 -5.18
N LYS A 688 9.58 41.93 -4.63
CA LYS A 688 10.41 41.81 -3.43
C LYS A 688 9.83 42.63 -2.28
N LEU A 689 9.78 42.03 -1.09
CA LEU A 689 9.44 42.74 0.14
C LEU A 689 10.56 43.73 0.46
N TYR A 690 10.23 45.02 0.55
CA TYR A 690 11.22 46.05 0.80
C TYR A 690 10.97 46.83 2.10
N ASP A 691 9.77 46.76 2.68
CA ASP A 691 9.43 47.47 3.92
C ASP A 691 8.36 46.72 4.73
N ILE A 692 8.44 46.84 6.06
CA ILE A 692 7.47 46.31 7.03
C ILE A 692 7.16 47.42 8.03
N GLN A 693 5.90 47.87 8.05
CA GLN A 693 5.46 48.93 8.94
C GLN A 693 4.41 48.40 9.91
N ALA A 694 4.72 48.38 11.20
CA ALA A 694 3.76 48.06 12.25
C ALA A 694 3.26 49.37 12.87
N ALA A 695 1.95 49.60 12.81
CA ALA A 695 1.27 50.67 13.53
C ALA A 695 0.50 50.04 14.70
N GLY A 696 0.69 50.59 15.90
CA GLY A 696 -0.02 50.18 17.12
C GLY A 696 -0.62 51.36 17.83
#